data_AF-A0A849SY52-F1
#
_entry.id   AF-A0A849SY52-F1
#
_cell.length_a   1.000
_cell.length_b   1.000
_cell.length_c   1.000
_cell.angle_alpha   90.00
_cell.angle_beta   90.00
_cell.angle_gamma   90.00
#
_symmetry.space_group_name_H-M   'P 1'
#
loop_
_entity.id
_entity.type
_entity.pdbx_description
1 polymer ?
#
loop_
_entity_poly.entity_id
_entity_poly.type
_entity_poly.pdbx_seq_one_letter_code
_entity_poly.pdbx_strand_id
1 'polypeptide(L)'
;MMHFILSFLIAIISAVLPWSAYSKDLEVGRADQLIKKYSSIYVKPKSCPLESKKFSDLIAKTEAIKDVLKGNCLKKDNDKMAEVLESIKGIQDELKNQKMITGESTFSSILSESLTTSQNSTNSTGSLSGLKFSAFFSNITTMFKKNQCSMEDGRVLEMTADLIYDSTQLGVLAGNELGLIIAGGGFIISSALRLIDLIFKQRFDFEKPIDRQTFVKLNCSFYEIRRELEVQGALDIENNSSRLDYEDSKKLAEEMTLEIKAMDAELISLTKQHSQIDEKNFEKNVGDLSHLKKILVKVQTYLQTGINQSLELPSETQKLLMISKLASDYDALVLQLKNYKSLNLSSIPMLDDLFIQDLKKFDSLDVSSFTETMNISAKDFNDNHRAKILFHLMRISSDINSKEESLSKDNQLAKTERTKELSNKKQAALVKLGEIKKIELRLGNLISPNEYSGLDDGSENLLNILDNHKKISSQLFGEWGDKFLKYTTYKSYDEVKLFQERYNLFMSKYSDLIKKNDTKKLSSMYLCQDAQKLRLLFKQADNIVQEGYDFIVTNKDIIHSDVKNYYNGTINEDVHTASSGPIERVQRHYKSSFLALRELKGLEVSSEEKEFYLTKPFFGSFYIGKSMVDVSKSRALAKGIQDIYEKFNCQKGTMNELLN
;
A
#
# COMPACT_ATOMS: atom_id res chain seq x y z
N MET A 1 25.48 -40.10 39.42
CA MET A 1 26.54 -39.97 38.39
C MET A 1 25.98 -39.75 36.99
N MET A 2 24.96 -40.49 36.56
CA MET A 2 24.33 -40.33 35.23
C MET A 2 23.62 -38.98 35.00
N HIS A 3 23.02 -38.36 36.03
CA HIS A 3 22.44 -37.01 35.93
C HIS A 3 23.48 -35.88 35.84
N PHE A 4 24.69 -36.07 36.38
CA PHE A 4 25.75 -35.07 36.29
C PHE A 4 26.36 -35.01 34.89
N ILE A 5 26.44 -36.16 34.20
CA ILE A 5 26.98 -36.25 32.83
C ILE A 5 26.01 -35.61 31.82
N LEU A 6 24.70 -35.74 32.03
CA LEU A 6 23.70 -35.15 31.14
C LEU A 6 23.65 -33.61 31.26
N SER A 7 23.78 -33.06 32.48
CA SER A 7 23.86 -31.61 32.70
C SER A 7 25.16 -31.00 32.17
N PHE A 8 26.28 -31.74 32.22
CA PHE A 8 27.57 -31.29 31.69
C PHE A 8 27.61 -31.30 30.15
N LEU A 9 26.95 -32.26 29.51
CA LEU A 9 26.80 -32.31 28.04
C LEU A 9 25.91 -31.18 27.49
N ILE A 10 24.85 -30.81 28.21
CA ILE A 10 23.99 -29.67 27.82
C ILE A 10 24.75 -28.34 27.98
N ALA A 11 25.59 -28.20 29.03
CA ALA A 11 26.43 -27.03 29.23
C ALA A 11 27.54 -26.87 28.17
N ILE A 12 28.14 -27.98 27.69
CA ILE A 12 29.18 -27.94 26.64
C ILE A 12 28.56 -27.66 25.26
N ILE A 13 27.37 -28.17 24.95
CA ILE A 13 26.66 -27.82 23.70
C ILE A 13 26.26 -26.33 23.70
N SER A 14 26.04 -25.74 24.88
CA SER A 14 25.76 -24.30 25.05
C SER A 14 27.01 -23.42 24.99
N ALA A 15 28.22 -23.98 25.20
CA ALA A 15 29.47 -23.23 25.30
C ALA A 15 30.35 -23.30 24.03
N VAL A 16 30.04 -24.17 23.07
CA VAL A 16 30.80 -24.34 21.81
C VAL A 16 30.21 -23.52 20.64
N LEU A 17 29.14 -22.74 20.86
CA LEU A 17 28.65 -21.75 19.90
C LEU A 17 28.91 -20.31 20.38
N PRO A 18 30.13 -19.77 20.21
CA PRO A 18 30.20 -18.33 20.13
C PRO A 18 31.17 -17.84 19.05
N TRP A 19 31.13 -18.35 17.81
CA TRP A 19 31.81 -17.69 16.67
C TRP A 19 30.86 -17.34 15.49
N SER A 20 29.59 -17.76 15.51
CA SER A 20 28.60 -17.36 14.49
C SER A 20 27.76 -16.12 14.84
N ALA A 21 27.85 -15.63 16.08
CA ALA A 21 27.12 -14.43 16.51
C ALA A 21 27.86 -13.12 16.13
N TYR A 22 29.19 -13.15 16.03
CA TYR A 22 30.00 -11.96 15.78
C TYR A 22 30.01 -11.51 14.31
N SER A 23 29.70 -12.41 13.36
CA SER A 23 29.54 -12.03 11.94
C SER A 23 28.15 -11.46 11.63
N LYS A 24 27.09 -11.97 12.30
CA LYS A 24 25.71 -11.54 12.09
C LYS A 24 25.47 -10.07 12.47
N ASP A 25 26.06 -9.59 13.57
CA ASP A 25 25.90 -8.19 13.99
C ASP A 25 26.61 -7.20 13.04
N LEU A 26 27.71 -7.63 12.39
CA LEU A 26 28.42 -6.82 11.40
C LEU A 26 27.64 -6.69 10.08
N GLU A 27 26.98 -7.76 9.65
CA GLU A 27 26.16 -7.84 8.42
C GLU A 27 24.83 -7.07 8.56
N VAL A 28 24.20 -7.12 9.73
CA VAL A 28 23.00 -6.30 10.05
C VAL A 28 23.33 -4.81 9.94
N GLY A 29 24.51 -4.39 10.42
CA GLY A 29 25.00 -3.02 10.32
C GLY A 29 25.27 -2.57 8.89
N ARG A 30 25.82 -3.44 8.02
CA ARG A 30 26.06 -3.12 6.61
C ARG A 30 24.76 -2.93 5.84
N ALA A 31 23.77 -3.79 6.06
CA ALA A 31 22.45 -3.65 5.46
C ALA A 31 21.78 -2.32 5.85
N ASP A 32 21.84 -1.93 7.13
CA ASP A 32 21.28 -0.65 7.59
C ASP A 32 22.03 0.56 7.02
N GLN A 33 23.34 0.46 6.83
CA GLN A 33 24.13 1.49 6.15
C GLN A 33 23.71 1.68 4.69
N LEU A 34 23.52 0.59 3.94
CA LEU A 34 23.07 0.64 2.56
C LEU A 34 21.66 1.23 2.48
N ILE A 35 20.74 0.77 3.33
CA ILE A 35 19.37 1.32 3.40
C ILE A 35 19.41 2.83 3.66
N LYS A 36 20.19 3.28 4.65
CA LYS A 36 20.33 4.71 4.96
C LYS A 36 20.97 5.50 3.82
N LYS A 37 21.95 4.93 3.12
CA LYS A 37 22.65 5.58 2.00
C LYS A 37 21.73 5.80 0.80
N TYR A 38 20.89 4.82 0.50
CA TYR A 38 20.04 4.82 -0.69
C TYR A 38 18.56 5.20 -0.42
N SER A 39 18.18 5.42 0.85
CA SER A 39 16.84 5.90 1.21
C SER A 39 16.60 7.32 0.71
N SER A 40 15.58 7.52 -0.11
CA SER A 40 15.10 8.86 -0.48
C SER A 40 14.11 9.38 0.58
N ILE A 41 14.31 10.60 1.07
CA ILE A 41 13.36 11.25 1.99
C ILE A 41 12.18 11.76 1.17
N TYR A 42 11.10 10.98 1.13
CA TYR A 42 9.85 11.34 0.46
C TYR A 42 8.93 12.14 1.38
N VAL A 43 8.49 13.32 0.93
CA VAL A 43 7.42 14.09 1.57
C VAL A 43 6.46 14.55 0.48
N LYS A 44 5.29 13.90 0.39
CA LYS A 44 4.24 14.33 -0.55
C LYS A 44 3.72 15.71 -0.17
N PRO A 45 3.68 16.67 -1.11
CA PRO A 45 3.12 18.01 -0.87
C PRO A 45 1.61 17.95 -0.62
N LYS A 46 1.08 18.87 0.20
CA LYS A 46 -0.36 18.92 0.54
C LYS A 46 -1.25 19.29 -0.64
N SER A 47 -0.75 20.12 -1.56
CA SER A 47 -1.47 20.55 -2.75
C SER A 47 -1.50 19.50 -3.87
N CYS A 48 -0.71 18.43 -3.77
CA CYS A 48 -0.81 17.34 -4.73
C CYS A 48 -2.11 16.56 -4.51
N PRO A 49 -2.83 16.16 -5.57
CA PRO A 49 -4.05 15.39 -5.42
C PRO A 49 -3.83 14.14 -4.56
N LEU A 50 -4.84 13.75 -3.78
CA LEU A 50 -4.79 12.49 -3.03
C LEU A 50 -4.53 11.32 -3.98
N GLU A 51 -3.74 10.34 -3.54
CA GLU A 51 -3.55 9.10 -4.31
C GLU A 51 -4.92 8.46 -4.57
N SER A 52 -5.31 8.39 -5.84
CA SER A 52 -6.30 7.39 -6.22
C SER A 52 -5.60 6.04 -6.18
N LYS A 53 -5.85 5.29 -5.11
CA LYS A 53 -5.38 3.90 -4.96
C LYS A 53 -6.26 2.91 -5.72
N LYS A 54 -7.21 3.38 -6.53
CA LYS A 54 -8.23 2.54 -7.15
C LYS A 54 -8.16 2.64 -8.67
N PHE A 55 -7.86 1.51 -9.30
CA PHE A 55 -7.90 1.34 -10.75
C PHE A 55 -9.26 1.72 -11.38
N SER A 56 -10.36 1.65 -10.61
CA SER A 56 -11.69 2.10 -11.03
C SER A 56 -11.75 3.58 -11.40
N ASP A 57 -10.98 4.42 -10.70
CA ASP A 57 -10.99 5.86 -10.93
C ASP A 57 -10.25 6.22 -12.23
N LEU A 58 -9.21 5.46 -12.57
CA LEU A 58 -8.53 5.59 -13.85
C LEU A 58 -9.47 5.26 -15.01
N ILE A 59 -10.21 4.14 -14.92
CA ILE A 59 -11.18 3.74 -15.94
C ILE A 59 -12.22 4.85 -16.16
N ALA A 60 -12.75 5.42 -15.08
CA ALA A 60 -13.72 6.51 -15.14
C ALA A 60 -13.12 7.78 -15.77
N LYS A 61 -11.86 8.11 -15.47
CA LYS A 61 -11.16 9.27 -16.07
C LYS A 61 -10.79 9.05 -17.53
N THR A 62 -10.42 7.82 -17.91
CA THR A 62 -10.19 7.44 -19.30
C THR A 62 -11.51 7.46 -20.10
N GLU A 63 -12.66 7.21 -19.47
CA GLU A 63 -13.97 7.44 -20.10
C GLU A 63 -14.31 8.93 -20.22
N ALA A 64 -14.07 9.71 -19.17
CA ALA A 64 -14.33 11.15 -19.18
C ALA A 64 -13.51 11.89 -20.25
N ILE A 65 -12.23 11.52 -20.42
CA ILE A 65 -11.38 12.15 -21.45
C ILE A 65 -11.87 11.82 -22.86
N LYS A 66 -12.47 10.64 -23.06
CA LYS A 66 -13.08 10.26 -24.35
C LYS A 66 -14.19 11.24 -24.72
N ASP A 67 -15.07 11.60 -23.80
CA ASP A 67 -16.19 12.50 -24.10
C ASP A 67 -15.73 13.95 -24.33
N VAL A 68 -14.71 14.40 -23.58
CA VAL A 68 -14.12 15.73 -23.76
C VAL A 68 -13.33 15.84 -25.07
N LEU A 69 -12.55 14.82 -25.46
CA LEU A 69 -11.82 14.81 -26.73
C LEU A 69 -12.78 14.79 -27.93
N LYS A 70 -13.90 14.06 -27.85
CA LYS A 70 -14.95 14.09 -28.90
C LYS A 70 -15.54 15.48 -29.08
N GLY A 71 -15.80 16.20 -28.00
CA GLY A 71 -16.44 17.53 -28.04
C GLY A 71 -15.50 18.65 -28.52
N ASN A 72 -14.23 18.62 -28.10
CA ASN A 72 -13.33 19.77 -28.17
C ASN A 72 -12.16 19.64 -29.15
N CYS A 73 -11.85 18.42 -29.62
CA CYS A 73 -10.63 18.17 -30.36
C CYS A 73 -10.78 17.68 -31.79
N LEU A 74 -11.92 17.16 -32.20
CA LEU A 74 -11.94 16.31 -33.39
C LEU A 74 -13.23 16.41 -34.20
N LYS A 75 -13.61 17.62 -34.63
CA LYS A 75 -14.72 17.80 -35.59
C LYS A 75 -14.39 17.31 -37.03
N LYS A 76 -13.15 16.90 -37.34
CA LYS A 76 -12.69 16.64 -38.72
C LYS A 76 -11.88 15.35 -38.97
N ASP A 77 -11.56 14.52 -37.97
CA ASP A 77 -10.65 13.37 -38.13
C ASP A 77 -11.13 12.14 -37.34
N ASN A 78 -12.06 11.38 -37.95
CA ASN A 78 -12.76 10.24 -37.30
C ASN A 78 -11.84 9.02 -37.08
N ASP A 79 -10.81 8.84 -37.91
CA ASP A 79 -9.93 7.67 -37.83
C ASP A 79 -8.99 7.75 -36.61
N LYS A 80 -8.48 8.95 -36.31
CA LYS A 80 -7.70 9.20 -35.09
C LYS A 80 -8.54 9.07 -33.83
N MET A 81 -9.83 9.42 -33.89
CA MET A 81 -10.76 9.18 -32.80
C MET A 81 -10.93 7.69 -32.53
N ALA A 82 -11.06 6.86 -33.58
CA ALA A 82 -11.12 5.41 -33.42
C ALA A 82 -9.85 4.83 -32.77
N GLU A 83 -8.66 5.28 -33.18
CA GLU A 83 -7.39 4.85 -32.58
C GLU A 83 -7.25 5.23 -31.09
N VAL A 84 -7.65 6.45 -30.71
CA VAL A 84 -7.64 6.88 -29.30
C VAL A 84 -8.64 6.04 -28.49
N LEU A 85 -9.84 5.83 -29.00
CA LEU A 85 -10.87 5.03 -28.33
C LEU A 85 -10.48 3.56 -28.19
N GLU A 86 -9.83 2.99 -29.20
CA GLU A 86 -9.33 1.62 -29.17
C GLU A 86 -8.16 1.50 -28.17
N SER A 87 -7.31 2.52 -28.07
CA SER A 87 -6.24 2.56 -27.06
C SER A 87 -6.82 2.62 -25.64
N ILE A 88 -7.86 3.44 -25.43
CA ILE A 88 -8.61 3.52 -24.16
C ILE A 88 -9.21 2.16 -23.81
N LYS A 89 -9.89 1.52 -24.77
CA LYS A 89 -10.50 0.21 -24.57
C LYS A 89 -9.44 -0.86 -24.25
N GLY A 90 -8.32 -0.84 -24.96
CA GLY A 90 -7.18 -1.72 -24.70
C GLY A 90 -6.62 -1.57 -23.28
N ILE A 91 -6.49 -0.34 -22.79
CA ILE A 91 -6.10 -0.05 -21.39
C ILE A 91 -7.15 -0.62 -20.42
N GLN A 92 -8.44 -0.40 -20.67
CA GLN A 92 -9.51 -0.89 -19.81
C GLN A 92 -9.55 -2.41 -19.73
N ASP A 93 -9.41 -3.10 -20.87
CA ASP A 93 -9.44 -4.56 -20.95
C ASP A 93 -8.23 -5.16 -20.22
N GLU A 94 -7.06 -4.54 -20.37
CA GLU A 94 -5.85 -4.96 -19.67
C GLU A 94 -5.96 -4.80 -18.14
N LEU A 95 -6.49 -3.67 -17.68
CA LEU A 95 -6.72 -3.42 -16.25
C LEU A 95 -7.76 -4.36 -15.64
N LYS A 96 -8.78 -4.76 -16.40
CA LYS A 96 -9.80 -5.73 -15.95
C LYS A 96 -9.23 -7.15 -15.86
N ASN A 97 -8.33 -7.52 -16.76
CA ASN A 97 -7.77 -8.87 -16.83
C ASN A 97 -6.77 -9.19 -15.70
N GLN A 98 -6.13 -8.19 -15.11
CA GLN A 98 -5.12 -8.40 -14.05
C GLN A 98 -5.68 -8.72 -12.65
N LYS A 99 -7.00 -8.90 -12.46
CA LYS A 99 -7.64 -9.18 -11.14
C LYS A 99 -7.21 -8.25 -9.99
N MET A 100 -6.65 -7.07 -10.26
CA MET A 100 -6.20 -6.09 -9.25
C MET A 100 -7.35 -5.26 -8.62
N ILE A 101 -8.60 -5.74 -8.73
CA ILE A 101 -9.81 -5.06 -8.27
C ILE A 101 -10.14 -5.41 -6.80
N THR A 102 -9.52 -6.45 -6.23
CA THR A 102 -9.66 -6.83 -4.82
C THR A 102 -8.46 -6.34 -4.02
N GLY A 103 -8.66 -5.35 -3.15
CA GLY A 103 -7.62 -4.61 -2.42
C GLY A 103 -6.79 -5.37 -1.39
N GLU A 104 -6.19 -6.50 -1.77
CA GLU A 104 -5.14 -7.16 -0.99
C GLU A 104 -3.77 -6.54 -1.28
N SER A 105 -3.01 -6.26 -0.23
CA SER A 105 -1.68 -5.67 -0.30
C SER A 105 -0.70 -6.58 -1.04
N THR A 106 -0.42 -6.21 -2.29
CA THR A 106 0.43 -6.86 -3.29
C THR A 106 1.87 -7.15 -2.85
N PHE A 107 2.33 -6.58 -1.73
CA PHE A 107 3.73 -6.74 -1.30
C PHE A 107 4.04 -8.15 -0.74
N SER A 108 3.06 -8.86 -0.17
CA SER A 108 3.32 -10.18 0.40
C SER A 108 3.24 -11.33 -0.62
N SER A 109 2.33 -11.25 -1.60
CA SER A 109 2.14 -12.31 -2.61
C SER A 109 3.29 -12.38 -3.61
N ILE A 110 3.81 -11.22 -4.03
CA ILE A 110 4.89 -11.11 -5.02
C ILE A 110 6.23 -11.65 -4.45
N LEU A 111 6.52 -11.39 -3.17
CA LEU A 111 7.72 -11.93 -2.53
C LEU A 111 7.66 -13.45 -2.32
N SER A 112 6.48 -14.02 -2.06
CA SER A 112 6.30 -15.47 -1.95
C SER A 112 6.39 -16.21 -3.29
N GLU A 113 5.97 -15.60 -4.40
CA GLU A 113 6.16 -16.19 -5.74
C GLU A 113 7.62 -16.11 -6.20
N SER A 114 8.32 -14.98 -5.96
CA SER A 114 9.74 -14.82 -6.29
C SER A 114 10.67 -15.82 -5.57
N LEU A 115 10.28 -16.30 -4.37
CA LEU A 115 11.08 -17.24 -3.57
C LEU A 115 10.90 -18.71 -3.96
N THR A 116 9.91 -19.05 -4.80
CA THR A 116 9.51 -20.44 -5.07
C THR A 116 9.76 -20.95 -6.49
N THR A 117 10.17 -20.11 -7.45
CA THR A 117 10.37 -20.53 -8.85
C THR A 117 11.76 -20.16 -9.40
N SER A 118 12.76 -20.97 -9.06
CA SER A 118 13.87 -21.27 -9.97
C SER A 118 13.54 -22.55 -10.73
N GLN A 119 12.63 -22.47 -11.72
CA GLN A 119 12.54 -23.46 -12.79
C GLN A 119 11.66 -22.94 -13.92
N ASN A 120 12.22 -22.94 -15.13
CA ASN A 120 11.62 -22.76 -16.45
C ASN A 120 10.09 -22.79 -16.50
N SER A 121 9.47 -21.61 -16.47
CA SER A 121 8.08 -21.44 -16.93
C SER A 121 7.98 -20.14 -17.73
N THR A 122 7.90 -20.26 -19.06
CA THR A 122 7.56 -19.20 -20.03
C THR A 122 6.07 -18.82 -19.98
N ASN A 123 5.47 -18.83 -18.79
CA ASN A 123 4.13 -18.30 -18.59
C ASN A 123 4.28 -16.90 -18.00
N SER A 124 4.10 -15.92 -18.88
CA SER A 124 4.03 -14.49 -18.61
C SER A 124 3.39 -14.18 -17.26
N THR A 125 4.21 -13.76 -16.30
CA THR A 125 3.77 -12.91 -15.20
C THR A 125 3.08 -11.70 -15.82
N GLY A 126 1.88 -11.37 -15.32
CA GLY A 126 1.02 -10.33 -15.86
C GLY A 126 1.61 -8.94 -15.68
N SER A 127 2.61 -8.58 -16.49
CA SER A 127 3.11 -7.21 -16.57
C SER A 127 2.09 -6.37 -17.37
N LEU A 128 1.81 -5.17 -16.86
CA LEU A 128 1.00 -4.19 -17.58
C LEU A 128 1.79 -3.76 -18.83
N SER A 129 1.25 -4.02 -20.02
CA SER A 129 1.79 -3.62 -21.30
C SER A 129 1.71 -2.10 -21.45
N GLY A 130 2.78 -1.41 -21.06
CA GLY A 130 2.89 0.04 -21.24
C GLY A 130 2.86 0.51 -22.70
N LEU A 131 2.84 -0.41 -23.67
CA LEU A 131 2.59 -0.12 -25.08
C LEU A 131 1.21 0.50 -25.32
N LYS A 132 0.16 0.05 -24.61
CA LYS A 132 -1.21 0.59 -24.79
C LYS A 132 -1.34 2.02 -24.27
N PHE A 133 -0.76 2.28 -23.11
CA PHE A 133 -0.65 3.63 -22.55
C PHE A 133 0.23 4.55 -23.40
N SER A 134 1.37 4.05 -23.89
CA SER A 134 2.25 4.80 -24.79
C SER A 134 1.56 5.19 -26.10
N ALA A 135 0.87 4.25 -26.75
CA ALA A 135 0.09 4.52 -27.95
C ALA A 135 -0.99 5.58 -27.70
N PHE A 136 -1.70 5.48 -26.58
CA PHE A 136 -2.68 6.45 -26.17
C PHE A 136 -2.08 7.87 -25.97
N PHE A 137 -1.01 8.00 -25.19
CA PHE A 137 -0.35 9.28 -24.96
C PHE A 137 0.29 9.86 -26.23
N SER A 138 0.83 9.01 -27.11
CA SER A 138 1.37 9.41 -28.42
C SER A 138 0.28 9.95 -29.34
N ASN A 139 -0.90 9.32 -29.34
CA ASN A 139 -2.05 9.78 -30.11
C ASN A 139 -2.55 11.14 -29.60
N ILE A 140 -2.69 11.32 -28.29
CA ILE A 140 -3.02 12.62 -27.69
C ILE A 140 -1.96 13.68 -28.03
N THR A 141 -0.67 13.34 -27.90
CA THR A 141 0.43 14.25 -28.22
C THR A 141 0.37 14.69 -29.68
N THR A 142 0.04 13.77 -30.60
CA THR A 142 -0.09 14.06 -32.03
C THR A 142 -1.27 14.99 -32.30
N MET A 143 -2.40 14.78 -31.62
CA MET A 143 -3.58 15.65 -31.73
C MET A 143 -3.28 17.08 -31.27
N PHE A 144 -2.52 17.23 -30.18
CA PHE A 144 -2.09 18.56 -29.73
C PHE A 144 -1.07 19.21 -30.67
N LYS A 145 -0.08 18.46 -31.19
CA LYS A 145 0.89 19.00 -32.16
C LYS A 145 0.25 19.49 -33.45
N LYS A 146 -0.82 18.84 -33.91
CA LYS A 146 -1.53 19.19 -35.15
C LYS A 146 -2.57 20.31 -34.96
N ASN A 147 -2.63 20.96 -33.80
CA ASN A 147 -3.66 21.96 -33.43
C ASN A 147 -5.11 21.46 -33.67
N GLN A 148 -5.32 20.13 -33.58
CA GLN A 148 -6.65 19.55 -33.77
C GLN A 148 -7.52 19.85 -32.53
N CYS A 149 -6.90 19.94 -31.34
CA CYS A 149 -7.53 20.36 -30.10
C CYS A 149 -7.53 21.87 -29.87
N SER A 150 -8.70 22.44 -29.55
CA SER A 150 -8.73 23.75 -28.89
C SER A 150 -8.39 23.59 -27.41
N MET A 151 -7.19 24.05 -27.05
CA MET A 151 -6.71 24.05 -25.66
C MET A 151 -7.20 25.27 -24.87
N GLU A 152 -7.94 26.18 -25.51
CA GLU A 152 -8.58 27.32 -24.83
C GLU A 152 -9.71 26.86 -23.90
N ASP A 153 -10.32 25.70 -24.20
CA ASP A 153 -11.22 25.02 -23.29
C ASP A 153 -10.40 24.25 -22.25
N GLY A 154 -10.14 24.90 -21.10
CA GLY A 154 -9.31 24.37 -20.02
C GLY A 154 -9.69 22.97 -19.52
N ARG A 155 -10.89 22.46 -19.87
CA ARG A 155 -11.32 21.09 -19.57
C ARG A 155 -10.45 20.02 -20.22
N VAL A 156 -9.98 20.23 -21.46
CA VAL A 156 -9.10 19.29 -22.16
C VAL A 156 -7.75 19.21 -21.44
N LEU A 157 -7.23 20.37 -21.07
CA LEU A 157 -5.98 20.54 -20.36
C LEU A 157 -6.01 19.87 -18.98
N GLU A 158 -7.08 20.13 -18.21
CA GLU A 158 -7.28 19.57 -16.89
C GLU A 158 -7.39 18.04 -16.90
N MET A 159 -8.23 17.47 -17.76
CA MET A 159 -8.40 16.02 -17.85
C MET A 159 -7.14 15.31 -18.34
N THR A 160 -6.37 15.95 -19.22
CA THR A 160 -5.08 15.43 -19.66
C THR A 160 -4.09 15.40 -18.49
N ALA A 161 -4.05 16.46 -17.67
CA ALA A 161 -3.20 16.52 -16.49
C ALA A 161 -3.61 15.48 -15.42
N ASP A 162 -4.91 15.26 -15.20
CA ASP A 162 -5.41 14.19 -14.33
C ASP A 162 -4.95 12.81 -14.83
N LEU A 163 -5.10 12.55 -16.12
CA LEU A 163 -4.73 11.28 -16.69
C LEU A 163 -3.22 11.03 -16.66
N ILE A 164 -2.40 12.06 -16.90
CA ILE A 164 -0.95 11.99 -16.70
C ILE A 164 -0.65 11.66 -15.24
N TYR A 165 -1.30 12.34 -14.30
CA TYR A 165 -1.08 12.13 -12.87
C TYR A 165 -1.40 10.69 -12.46
N ASP A 166 -2.59 10.19 -12.77
CA ASP A 166 -2.99 8.83 -12.38
C ASP A 166 -2.21 7.76 -13.14
N SER A 167 -1.91 7.96 -14.43
CA SER A 167 -1.12 7.00 -15.20
C SER A 167 0.35 6.98 -14.76
N THR A 168 0.88 8.12 -14.31
CA THR A 168 2.22 8.19 -13.68
C THR A 168 2.23 7.37 -12.39
N GLN A 169 1.21 7.52 -11.54
CA GLN A 169 1.08 6.70 -10.33
C GLN A 169 1.05 5.21 -10.67
N LEU A 170 0.37 4.80 -11.75
CA LEU A 170 0.35 3.41 -12.20
C LEU A 170 1.66 2.93 -12.83
N GLY A 171 2.31 3.75 -13.66
CA GLY A 171 3.60 3.43 -14.26
C GLY A 171 4.69 3.25 -13.21
N VAL A 172 4.64 4.05 -12.15
CA VAL A 172 5.48 3.92 -10.95
C VAL A 172 5.15 2.64 -10.18
N LEU A 173 3.87 2.33 -9.95
CA LEU A 173 3.44 1.14 -9.20
C LEU A 173 3.69 -0.18 -9.95
N ALA A 174 3.62 -0.18 -11.28
CA ALA A 174 3.89 -1.34 -12.13
C ALA A 174 5.40 -1.62 -12.31
N GLY A 175 6.28 -0.70 -11.91
CA GLY A 175 7.73 -0.77 -12.11
C GLY A 175 8.52 -1.69 -11.16
N ASN A 176 7.87 -2.41 -10.25
CA ASN A 176 8.57 -3.14 -9.17
C ASN A 176 9.32 -4.42 -9.59
N GLU A 177 9.19 -4.90 -10.83
CA GLU A 177 10.02 -5.98 -11.38
C GLU A 177 10.67 -5.51 -12.68
N LEU A 178 11.91 -5.00 -12.64
CA LEU A 178 12.77 -4.72 -13.81
C LEU A 178 12.18 -3.77 -14.91
N GLY A 179 10.96 -3.26 -14.74
CA GLY A 179 10.08 -2.89 -15.86
C GLY A 179 10.06 -1.42 -16.25
N LEU A 180 10.75 -0.53 -15.54
CA LEU A 180 10.71 0.88 -15.93
C LEU A 180 11.74 1.21 -17.02
N ILE A 181 12.90 0.56 -17.02
CA ILE A 181 13.97 0.85 -17.99
C ILE A 181 13.86 -0.09 -19.21
N ILE A 182 13.39 -1.33 -19.05
CA ILE A 182 13.52 -2.36 -20.10
C ILE A 182 12.17 -2.79 -20.74
N ALA A 183 10.99 -2.59 -20.13
CA ALA A 183 9.72 -2.93 -20.79
C ALA A 183 8.47 -2.21 -20.26
N GLY A 184 7.76 -1.49 -21.13
CA GLY A 184 6.43 -0.91 -20.84
C GLY A 184 6.45 0.38 -20.01
N GLY A 185 7.05 0.38 -18.81
CA GLY A 185 7.05 1.54 -17.90
C GLY A 185 7.77 2.76 -18.45
N GLY A 186 8.94 2.57 -19.07
CA GLY A 186 9.73 3.65 -19.68
C GLY A 186 9.03 4.31 -20.86
N PHE A 187 8.25 3.55 -21.62
CA PHE A 187 7.42 4.09 -22.70
C PHE A 187 6.27 4.95 -22.17
N ILE A 188 5.62 4.55 -21.07
CA ILE A 188 4.59 5.36 -20.40
C ILE A 188 5.19 6.68 -19.93
N ILE A 189 6.32 6.61 -19.22
CA ILE A 189 6.97 7.79 -18.63
C ILE A 189 7.52 8.72 -19.70
N SER A 190 8.19 8.20 -20.71
CA SER A 190 8.67 8.99 -21.86
C SER A 190 7.52 9.71 -22.56
N SER A 191 6.40 9.01 -22.80
CA SER A 191 5.21 9.60 -23.44
C SER A 191 4.51 10.62 -22.55
N ALA A 192 4.40 10.36 -21.25
CA ALA A 192 3.85 11.29 -20.28
C ALA A 192 4.72 12.56 -20.19
N LEU A 193 6.05 12.44 -20.09
CA LEU A 193 6.98 13.57 -20.09
C LEU A 193 6.88 14.38 -21.39
N ARG A 194 6.81 13.73 -22.54
CA ARG A 194 6.63 14.43 -23.82
C ARG A 194 5.32 15.23 -23.86
N LEU A 195 4.25 14.69 -23.28
CA LEU A 195 2.97 15.37 -23.19
C LEU A 195 3.02 16.52 -22.20
N ILE A 196 3.68 16.35 -21.05
CA ILE A 196 3.95 17.41 -20.06
C ILE A 196 4.73 18.56 -20.72
N ASP A 197 5.84 18.28 -21.42
CA ASP A 197 6.63 19.29 -22.17
C ASP A 197 5.78 20.04 -23.20
N LEU A 198 4.91 19.32 -23.93
CA LEU A 198 4.02 19.95 -24.90
C LEU A 198 3.01 20.89 -24.21
N ILE A 199 2.46 20.50 -23.07
CA ILE A 199 1.56 21.34 -22.30
C ILE A 199 2.29 22.57 -21.74
N PHE A 200 3.51 22.42 -21.22
CA PHE A 200 4.29 23.56 -20.73
C PHE A 200 4.75 24.53 -21.83
N LYS A 201 4.74 24.12 -23.10
CA LYS A 201 4.91 25.04 -24.23
C LYS A 201 3.68 25.91 -24.50
N GLN A 202 2.55 25.63 -23.87
CA GLN A 202 1.33 26.44 -23.97
C GLN A 202 1.34 27.57 -22.94
N ARG A 203 0.48 28.57 -23.14
CA ARG A 203 0.39 29.74 -22.26
C ARG A 203 -0.52 29.43 -21.07
N PHE A 204 0.03 29.39 -19.84
CA PHE A 204 -0.77 29.40 -18.62
C PHE A 204 -1.24 30.82 -18.27
N ASP A 205 -2.51 30.94 -17.91
CA ASP A 205 -3.09 32.13 -17.29
C ASP A 205 -3.49 31.80 -15.84
N PHE A 206 -2.60 32.13 -14.89
CA PHE A 206 -2.81 31.81 -13.48
C PHE A 206 -3.97 32.57 -12.83
N GLU A 207 -4.60 33.55 -13.49
CA GLU A 207 -5.87 34.09 -13.01
C GLU A 207 -7.00 33.04 -13.12
N LYS A 208 -6.91 32.13 -14.09
CA LYS A 208 -7.88 31.05 -14.29
C LYS A 208 -7.61 29.89 -13.31
N PRO A 209 -8.61 29.46 -12.51
CA PRO A 209 -8.45 28.32 -11.61
C PRO A 209 -8.00 27.03 -12.28
N ILE A 210 -8.49 26.77 -13.50
CA ILE A 210 -8.21 25.53 -14.24
C ILE A 210 -6.73 25.45 -14.63
N ASP A 211 -6.16 26.54 -15.13
CA ASP A 211 -4.74 26.62 -15.51
C ASP A 211 -3.84 26.46 -14.28
N ARG A 212 -4.22 27.04 -13.13
CA ARG A 212 -3.50 26.83 -11.86
C ARG A 212 -3.51 25.38 -11.42
N GLN A 213 -4.69 24.77 -11.39
CA GLN A 213 -4.84 23.37 -10.99
C GLN A 213 -4.08 22.44 -11.92
N THR A 214 -4.12 22.70 -13.23
CA THR A 214 -3.33 21.97 -14.22
C THR A 214 -1.83 22.09 -13.93
N PHE A 215 -1.33 23.31 -13.73
CA PHE A 215 0.09 23.54 -13.42
C PHE A 215 0.53 22.76 -12.16
N VAL A 216 -0.27 22.81 -11.08
CA VAL A 216 0.00 22.07 -9.85
C VAL A 216 -0.01 20.55 -10.10
N LYS A 217 -1.00 20.02 -10.83
CA LYS A 217 -1.08 18.59 -11.19
C LYS A 217 0.17 18.15 -11.98
N LEU A 218 0.58 18.91 -13.00
CA LEU A 218 1.76 18.61 -13.81
C LEU A 218 3.05 18.68 -12.99
N ASN A 219 3.19 19.66 -12.09
CA ASN A 219 4.31 19.75 -11.15
C ASN A 219 4.39 18.49 -10.27
N CYS A 220 3.25 18.04 -9.72
CA CYS A 220 3.18 16.82 -8.91
C CYS A 220 3.53 15.57 -9.74
N SER A 221 2.98 15.42 -10.94
CA SER A 221 3.32 14.30 -11.83
C SER A 221 4.80 14.28 -12.17
N PHE A 222 5.37 15.44 -12.50
CA PHE A 222 6.79 15.56 -12.81
C PHE A 222 7.68 15.21 -11.61
N TYR A 223 7.31 15.65 -10.41
CA TYR A 223 7.98 15.29 -9.16
C TYR A 223 7.97 13.77 -8.93
N GLU A 224 6.83 13.11 -9.12
CA GLU A 224 6.69 11.65 -8.96
C GLU A 224 7.53 10.87 -9.98
N ILE A 225 7.53 11.30 -11.25
CA ILE A 225 8.38 10.70 -12.30
C ILE A 225 9.86 10.85 -11.92
N ARG A 226 10.27 12.05 -11.53
CA ARG A 226 11.66 12.33 -11.15
C ARG A 226 12.11 11.47 -9.97
N ARG A 227 11.28 11.37 -8.92
CA ARG A 227 11.54 10.50 -7.77
C ARG A 227 11.78 9.06 -8.23
N GLU A 228 10.96 8.56 -9.13
CA GLU A 228 11.10 7.18 -9.61
C GLU A 228 12.40 6.98 -10.40
N LEU A 229 12.76 7.94 -11.25
CA LEU A 229 14.05 7.93 -11.95
C LEU A 229 15.24 7.93 -10.97
N GLU A 230 15.15 8.70 -9.87
CA GLU A 230 16.17 8.73 -8.81
C GLU A 230 16.23 7.41 -8.03
N VAL A 231 15.08 6.84 -7.64
CA VAL A 231 15.00 5.55 -6.92
C VAL A 231 15.60 4.42 -7.74
N GLN A 232 15.47 4.47 -9.06
CA GLN A 232 16.01 3.45 -9.95
C GLN A 232 17.45 3.68 -10.37
N GLY A 233 18.05 4.81 -9.97
CA GLY A 233 19.41 5.16 -10.35
C GLY A 233 19.55 5.54 -11.83
N ALA A 234 18.46 5.85 -12.53
CA ALA A 234 18.49 6.25 -13.95
C ALA A 234 19.23 7.58 -14.18
N LEU A 235 19.43 8.37 -13.12
CA LEU A 235 20.19 9.62 -13.13
C LEU A 235 21.59 9.47 -12.52
N ASP A 236 21.92 8.31 -11.95
CA ASP A 236 23.21 8.06 -11.30
C ASP A 236 24.26 7.64 -12.35
N ILE A 237 25.54 7.85 -12.03
CA ILE A 237 26.67 7.40 -12.85
C ILE A 237 27.42 6.31 -12.08
N GLU A 238 27.73 5.19 -12.74
CA GLU A 238 28.48 4.09 -12.15
C GLU A 238 29.82 4.58 -11.59
N ASN A 239 30.16 4.11 -10.39
CA ASN A 239 31.48 4.29 -9.80
C ASN A 239 31.90 3.04 -8.99
N ASN A 240 33.15 3.01 -8.54
CA ASN A 240 33.66 1.86 -7.78
C ASN A 240 32.86 1.58 -6.49
N SER A 241 32.33 2.62 -5.83
CA SER A 241 31.50 2.44 -4.64
C SER A 241 30.14 1.81 -4.97
N SER A 242 29.51 2.18 -6.09
CA SER A 242 28.23 1.56 -6.49
C SER A 242 28.42 0.09 -6.87
N ARG A 243 29.54 -0.26 -7.50
CA ARG A 243 29.88 -1.66 -7.83
C ARG A 243 30.07 -2.52 -6.58
N LEU A 244 30.82 -2.03 -5.59
CA LEU A 244 30.99 -2.73 -4.31
C LEU A 244 29.68 -2.84 -3.54
N ASP A 245 28.89 -1.77 -3.49
CA ASP A 245 27.59 -1.78 -2.81
C ASP A 245 26.61 -2.76 -3.47
N TYR A 246 26.71 -2.98 -4.79
CA TYR A 246 25.89 -3.96 -5.51
C TYR A 246 26.26 -5.38 -5.13
N GLU A 247 27.55 -5.72 -5.14
CA GLU A 247 28.04 -7.03 -4.71
C GLU A 247 27.65 -7.31 -3.26
N ASP A 248 27.80 -6.32 -2.36
CA ASP A 248 27.36 -6.41 -0.98
C ASP A 248 25.84 -6.62 -0.87
N SER A 249 25.04 -5.86 -1.64
CA SER A 249 23.58 -5.96 -1.60
C SER A 249 23.09 -7.33 -2.07
N LYS A 250 23.70 -7.89 -3.12
CA LYS A 250 23.41 -9.23 -3.63
C LYS A 250 23.76 -10.30 -2.61
N LYS A 251 24.95 -10.21 -2.01
CA LYS A 251 25.39 -11.14 -0.96
C LYS A 251 24.43 -11.11 0.24
N LEU A 252 24.07 -9.92 0.71
CA LEU A 252 23.12 -9.74 1.82
C LEU A 252 21.72 -10.27 1.46
N ALA A 253 21.25 -10.06 0.24
CA ALA A 253 19.96 -10.58 -0.22
C ALA A 253 19.94 -12.13 -0.24
N GLU A 254 21.02 -12.75 -0.71
CA GLU A 254 21.21 -14.21 -0.70
C GLU A 254 21.26 -14.76 0.73
N GLU A 255 22.05 -14.15 1.62
CA GLU A 255 22.18 -14.53 3.03
C GLU A 255 20.84 -14.42 3.77
N MET A 256 20.12 -13.32 3.62
CA MET A 256 18.78 -13.13 4.22
C MET A 256 17.76 -14.13 3.66
N THR A 257 17.84 -14.45 2.36
CA THR A 257 16.97 -15.45 1.73
C THR A 257 17.22 -16.85 2.32
N LEU A 258 18.49 -17.21 2.53
CA LEU A 258 18.86 -18.46 3.20
C LEU A 258 18.40 -18.49 4.66
N GLU A 259 18.53 -17.38 5.38
CA GLU A 259 18.08 -17.29 6.77
C GLU A 259 16.56 -17.45 6.88
N ILE A 260 15.78 -16.82 5.99
CA ILE A 260 14.32 -16.99 5.92
C ILE A 260 13.95 -18.45 5.63
N LYS A 261 14.63 -19.11 4.70
CA LYS A 261 14.42 -20.55 4.41
C LYS A 261 14.76 -21.43 5.63
N ALA A 262 15.81 -21.08 6.37
CA ALA A 262 16.17 -21.79 7.60
C ALA A 262 15.10 -21.61 8.70
N MET A 263 14.53 -20.40 8.85
CA MET A 263 13.42 -20.15 9.77
C MET A 263 12.16 -20.96 9.38
N ASP A 264 11.86 -21.09 8.09
CA ASP A 264 10.75 -21.93 7.62
C ASP A 264 10.96 -23.42 7.93
N ALA A 265 12.18 -23.92 7.73
CA ALA A 265 12.53 -25.28 8.13
C ALA A 265 12.44 -25.46 9.65
N GLU A 266 12.84 -24.46 10.45
CA GLU A 266 12.72 -24.48 11.90
C GLU A 266 11.25 -24.48 12.35
N LEU A 267 10.36 -23.71 11.72
CA LEU A 267 8.91 -23.73 12.01
C LEU A 267 8.28 -25.11 11.77
N ILE A 268 8.65 -25.77 10.67
CA ILE A 268 8.19 -27.13 10.35
C ILE A 268 8.74 -28.13 11.37
N SER A 269 10.04 -28.04 11.68
CA SER A 269 10.71 -28.89 12.66
C SER A 269 10.09 -28.74 14.05
N LEU A 270 9.86 -27.51 14.51
CA LEU A 270 9.22 -27.19 15.77
C LEU A 270 7.83 -27.82 15.86
N THR A 271 7.03 -27.69 14.79
CA THR A 271 5.71 -28.33 14.73
C THR A 271 5.79 -29.84 14.89
N LYS A 272 6.73 -30.49 14.18
CA LYS A 272 6.94 -31.94 14.27
C LYS A 272 7.42 -32.38 15.65
N GLN A 273 8.39 -31.66 16.24
CA GLN A 273 8.94 -31.95 17.57
C GLN A 273 7.85 -31.85 18.64
N HIS A 274 7.06 -30.78 18.63
CA HIS A 274 5.97 -30.61 19.59
C HIS A 274 4.90 -31.69 19.43
N SER A 275 4.50 -32.06 18.21
CA SER A 275 3.58 -33.18 17.99
C SER A 275 4.12 -34.52 18.50
N GLN A 276 5.43 -34.78 18.35
CA GLN A 276 6.06 -35.98 18.91
C GLN A 276 6.12 -35.96 20.45
N ILE A 277 6.30 -34.78 21.05
CA ILE A 277 6.24 -34.62 22.51
C ILE A 277 4.81 -34.90 22.99
N ASP A 278 3.80 -34.38 22.31
CA ASP A 278 2.38 -34.62 22.64
C ASP A 278 2.04 -36.11 22.55
N GLU A 279 2.44 -36.79 21.48
CA GLU A 279 2.21 -38.23 21.29
C GLU A 279 2.89 -39.06 22.38
N LYS A 280 4.18 -38.79 22.67
CA LYS A 280 4.92 -39.48 23.74
C LYS A 280 4.35 -39.18 25.13
N ASN A 281 3.93 -37.95 25.38
CA ASN A 281 3.34 -37.56 26.66
C ASN A 281 1.98 -38.24 26.84
N PHE A 282 1.18 -38.31 25.77
CA PHE A 282 -0.07 -39.06 25.77
C PHE A 282 0.19 -40.55 26.04
N GLU A 283 1.06 -41.20 25.28
CA GLU A 283 1.42 -42.62 25.46
C GLU A 283 1.94 -42.92 26.88
N LYS A 284 2.79 -42.05 27.44
CA LYS A 284 3.32 -42.21 28.80
C LYS A 284 2.25 -42.12 29.89
N ASN A 285 1.28 -41.23 29.75
CA ASN A 285 0.26 -40.99 30.78
C ASN A 285 -0.98 -41.88 30.61
N VAL A 286 -1.25 -42.35 29.40
CA VAL A 286 -2.51 -42.98 29.01
C VAL A 286 -2.31 -44.39 28.42
N GLY A 287 -1.13 -44.71 27.90
CA GLY A 287 -0.84 -45.93 27.14
C GLY A 287 -1.01 -45.77 25.63
N ASP A 288 -0.58 -46.77 24.86
CA ASP A 288 -0.74 -46.77 23.39
C ASP A 288 -2.19 -47.08 22.98
N LEU A 289 -2.88 -46.05 22.48
CA LEU A 289 -4.22 -46.12 21.92
C LEU A 289 -4.24 -45.95 20.38
N SER A 290 -3.09 -46.00 19.72
CA SER A 290 -2.98 -45.75 18.27
C SER A 290 -3.86 -46.71 17.46
N HIS A 291 -3.90 -47.98 17.84
CA HIS A 291 -4.76 -49.00 17.24
C HIS A 291 -6.24 -48.75 17.50
N LEU A 292 -6.61 -48.34 18.71
CA LEU A 292 -7.97 -47.96 19.05
C LEU A 292 -8.45 -46.75 18.22
N LYS A 293 -7.64 -45.68 18.13
CA LYS A 293 -7.96 -44.49 17.31
C LYS A 293 -8.22 -44.88 15.86
N LYS A 294 -7.36 -45.73 15.26
CA LYS A 294 -7.51 -46.20 13.88
C LYS A 294 -8.81 -46.99 13.67
N ILE A 295 -9.15 -47.90 14.59
CA ILE A 295 -10.36 -48.71 14.44
C ILE A 295 -11.63 -47.87 14.70
N LEU A 296 -11.61 -46.94 15.65
CA LEU A 296 -12.74 -46.02 15.90
C LEU A 296 -13.04 -45.20 14.65
N VAL A 297 -12.03 -44.59 14.02
CA VAL A 297 -12.19 -43.80 12.78
C VAL A 297 -12.69 -44.67 11.62
N LYS A 298 -12.12 -45.86 11.44
CA LYS A 298 -12.54 -46.81 10.40
C LYS A 298 -14.02 -47.17 10.54
N VAL A 299 -14.44 -47.56 11.75
CA VAL A 299 -15.81 -47.98 12.06
C VAL A 299 -16.78 -46.81 11.94
N GLN A 300 -16.40 -45.64 12.47
CA GLN A 300 -17.20 -44.42 12.36
C GLN A 300 -17.47 -44.06 10.89
N THR A 301 -16.46 -44.12 10.02
CA THR A 301 -16.55 -43.71 8.62
C THR A 301 -17.70 -44.42 7.87
N TYR A 302 -17.88 -45.73 8.08
CA TYR A 302 -18.95 -46.47 7.39
C TYR A 302 -20.30 -46.48 8.13
N LEU A 303 -20.35 -46.10 9.40
CA LEU A 303 -21.61 -45.93 10.15
C LEU A 303 -22.20 -44.53 10.05
N GLN A 304 -21.36 -43.54 9.71
CA GLN A 304 -21.75 -42.14 9.60
C GLN A 304 -22.64 -41.89 8.37
N THR A 305 -22.43 -42.64 7.29
CA THR A 305 -23.38 -42.74 6.18
C THR A 305 -24.61 -43.50 6.67
N GLY A 306 -25.72 -42.81 6.98
CA GLY A 306 -26.98 -43.46 7.36
C GLY A 306 -27.55 -44.34 6.24
N ILE A 307 -28.51 -45.20 6.58
CA ILE A 307 -29.23 -46.06 5.63
C ILE A 307 -30.38 -45.26 5.03
N ASN A 308 -30.31 -45.02 3.72
CA ASN A 308 -31.35 -44.31 2.96
C ASN A 308 -31.78 -45.16 1.76
N GLN A 309 -33.06 -45.09 1.39
CA GLN A 309 -33.53 -45.73 0.17
C GLN A 309 -32.94 -44.98 -1.04
N SER A 310 -32.08 -45.64 -1.82
CA SER A 310 -31.55 -45.11 -3.07
C SER A 310 -31.86 -46.05 -4.24
N LEU A 311 -31.88 -45.49 -5.46
CA LEU A 311 -32.08 -46.25 -6.70
C LEU A 311 -30.89 -47.20 -6.99
N GLU A 312 -29.71 -46.94 -6.42
CA GLU A 312 -28.49 -47.69 -6.66
C GLU A 312 -28.26 -48.84 -5.65
N LEU A 313 -28.69 -48.68 -4.38
CA LEU A 313 -28.52 -49.70 -3.34
C LEU A 313 -29.75 -49.76 -2.42
N PRO A 314 -30.49 -50.89 -2.37
CA PRO A 314 -31.61 -51.06 -1.44
C PRO A 314 -31.20 -50.89 0.03
N SER A 315 -32.11 -50.38 0.87
CA SER A 315 -31.87 -50.13 2.30
C SER A 315 -31.48 -51.40 3.07
N GLU A 316 -32.10 -52.54 2.74
CA GLU A 316 -31.75 -53.84 3.32
C GLU A 316 -30.33 -54.29 2.91
N THR A 317 -29.90 -54.02 1.67
CA THR A 317 -28.53 -54.32 1.22
C THR A 317 -27.51 -53.44 1.96
N GLN A 318 -27.81 -52.15 2.14
CA GLN A 318 -26.96 -51.25 2.94
C GLN A 318 -26.83 -51.72 4.39
N LYS A 319 -27.95 -52.15 5.01
CA LYS A 319 -27.98 -52.74 6.36
C LYS A 319 -27.06 -53.95 6.48
N LEU A 320 -27.20 -54.93 5.59
CA LEU A 320 -26.42 -56.16 5.62
C LEU A 320 -24.92 -55.89 5.39
N LEU A 321 -24.56 -54.94 4.51
CA LEU A 321 -23.17 -54.52 4.32
C LEU A 321 -22.57 -53.87 5.57
N MET A 322 -23.34 -53.06 6.31
CA MET A 322 -22.89 -52.48 7.58
C MET A 322 -22.73 -53.55 8.66
N ILE A 323 -23.68 -54.48 8.78
CA ILE A 323 -23.58 -55.62 9.71
C ILE A 323 -22.33 -56.45 9.39
N SER A 324 -22.09 -56.76 8.11
CA SER A 324 -20.92 -57.51 7.67
C SER A 324 -19.60 -56.79 8.00
N LYS A 325 -19.52 -55.47 7.79
CA LYS A 325 -18.34 -54.66 8.17
C LYS A 325 -18.12 -54.63 9.68
N LEU A 326 -19.19 -54.46 10.47
CA LEU A 326 -19.13 -54.49 11.93
C LEU A 326 -18.67 -55.86 12.44
N ALA A 327 -19.20 -56.96 11.89
CA ALA A 327 -18.80 -58.31 12.25
C ALA A 327 -17.32 -58.57 11.92
N SER A 328 -16.83 -58.07 10.78
CA SER A 328 -15.42 -58.16 10.40
C SER A 328 -14.49 -57.36 11.32
N ASP A 329 -14.97 -56.27 11.92
CA ASP A 329 -14.18 -55.42 12.82
C ASP A 329 -14.39 -55.76 14.31
N TYR A 330 -15.34 -56.64 14.63
CA TYR A 330 -15.81 -56.92 16.00
C TYR A 330 -14.69 -57.32 16.95
N ASP A 331 -13.91 -58.36 16.64
CA ASP A 331 -12.87 -58.87 17.54
C ASP A 331 -11.83 -57.81 17.87
N ALA A 332 -11.36 -57.10 16.84
CA ALA A 332 -10.39 -56.04 16.99
C ALA A 332 -10.96 -54.86 17.78
N LEU A 333 -12.22 -54.48 17.54
CA LEU A 333 -12.88 -53.38 18.23
C LEU A 333 -13.10 -53.71 19.71
N VAL A 334 -13.64 -54.89 20.02
CA VAL A 334 -13.88 -55.33 21.41
C VAL A 334 -12.57 -55.48 22.17
N LEU A 335 -11.51 -56.02 21.56
CA LEU A 335 -10.19 -56.12 22.17
C LEU A 335 -9.65 -54.74 22.57
N GLN A 336 -9.71 -53.77 21.64
CA GLN A 336 -9.23 -52.41 21.88
C GLN A 336 -10.10 -51.65 22.90
N LEU A 337 -11.41 -51.89 22.92
CA LEU A 337 -12.33 -51.30 23.90
C LEU A 337 -12.12 -51.88 25.32
N LYS A 338 -11.80 -53.17 25.45
CA LYS A 338 -11.42 -53.76 26.74
C LYS A 338 -10.12 -53.16 27.25
N ASN A 339 -9.14 -52.93 26.38
CA ASN A 339 -7.91 -52.22 26.71
C ASN A 339 -8.21 -50.78 27.17
N TYR A 340 -8.98 -50.01 26.40
CA TYR A 340 -9.44 -48.67 26.77
C TYR A 340 -10.10 -48.62 28.15
N LYS A 341 -11.01 -49.56 28.42
CA LYS A 341 -11.70 -49.65 29.71
C LYS A 341 -10.71 -49.88 30.86
N SER A 342 -9.70 -50.74 30.67
CA SER A 342 -8.68 -51.01 31.69
C SER A 342 -7.83 -49.78 32.05
N LEU A 343 -7.77 -48.80 31.16
CA LEU A 343 -7.02 -47.55 31.35
C LEU A 343 -7.84 -46.47 32.09
N ASN A 344 -9.12 -46.73 32.43
CA ASN A 344 -10.00 -45.82 33.17
C ASN A 344 -10.12 -44.41 32.56
N LEU A 345 -10.14 -44.31 31.23
CA LEU A 345 -10.18 -43.04 30.50
C LEU A 345 -11.58 -42.53 30.19
N SER A 346 -12.58 -43.39 30.34
CA SER A 346 -13.96 -43.10 29.99
C SER A 346 -14.58 -42.07 30.92
N SER A 347 -15.25 -41.08 30.32
CA SER A 347 -16.06 -40.11 31.07
C SER A 347 -17.24 -40.78 31.78
N ILE A 348 -17.73 -41.91 31.24
CA ILE A 348 -18.88 -42.66 31.78
C ILE A 348 -18.60 -44.17 31.64
N PRO A 349 -17.90 -44.80 32.59
CA PRO A 349 -17.46 -46.21 32.48
C PRO A 349 -18.59 -47.22 32.23
N MET A 350 -19.78 -46.98 32.79
CA MET A 350 -20.95 -47.85 32.59
C MET A 350 -21.40 -47.92 31.12
N LEU A 351 -21.19 -46.86 30.35
CA LEU A 351 -21.51 -46.84 28.93
C LEU A 351 -20.49 -47.63 28.08
N ASP A 352 -19.30 -47.92 28.60
CA ASP A 352 -18.33 -48.78 27.91
C ASP A 352 -18.79 -50.24 27.94
N ASP A 353 -19.31 -50.68 29.09
CA ASP A 353 -19.87 -52.02 29.26
C ASP A 353 -21.10 -52.22 28.38
N LEU A 354 -21.98 -51.22 28.34
CA LEU A 354 -23.13 -51.22 27.44
C LEU A 354 -22.70 -51.25 25.98
N PHE A 355 -21.65 -50.51 25.60
CA PHE A 355 -21.15 -50.52 24.24
C PHE A 355 -20.59 -51.90 23.85
N ILE A 356 -19.75 -52.51 24.69
CA ILE A 356 -19.21 -53.85 24.45
C ILE A 356 -20.35 -54.88 24.38
N GLN A 357 -21.38 -54.75 25.22
CA GLN A 357 -22.55 -55.62 25.18
C GLN A 357 -23.37 -55.43 23.89
N ASP A 358 -23.56 -54.20 23.43
CA ASP A 358 -24.26 -53.91 22.18
C ASP A 358 -23.47 -54.43 20.96
N LEU A 359 -22.14 -54.43 21.02
CA LEU A 359 -21.30 -55.01 19.97
C LEU A 359 -21.41 -56.54 19.88
N LYS A 360 -21.77 -57.25 20.96
CA LYS A 360 -21.94 -58.72 20.92
C LYS A 360 -22.98 -59.18 19.89
N LYS A 361 -23.94 -58.32 19.55
CA LYS A 361 -24.94 -58.55 18.50
C LYS A 361 -24.32 -58.77 17.11
N PHE A 362 -23.06 -58.39 16.93
CA PHE A 362 -22.29 -58.53 15.70
C PHE A 362 -21.23 -59.64 15.78
N ASP A 363 -21.21 -60.40 16.88
CA ASP A 363 -20.33 -61.56 17.04
C ASP A 363 -20.85 -62.71 16.17
N SER A 364 -20.10 -63.06 15.12
CA SER A 364 -20.48 -64.15 14.22
C SER A 364 -20.51 -65.53 14.89
N LEU A 365 -19.89 -65.67 16.07
CA LEU A 365 -19.91 -66.91 16.86
C LEU A 365 -21.16 -67.03 17.74
N ASP A 366 -21.81 -65.91 18.07
CA ASP A 366 -23.12 -65.89 18.73
C ASP A 366 -24.23 -65.89 17.67
N VAL A 367 -24.45 -67.07 17.08
CA VAL A 367 -25.40 -67.28 15.98
C VAL A 367 -26.80 -66.77 16.33
N SER A 368 -27.25 -66.90 17.59
CA SER A 368 -28.58 -66.46 18.01
C SER A 368 -28.71 -64.93 17.91
N SER A 369 -27.81 -64.20 18.56
CA SER A 369 -27.82 -62.72 18.59
C SER A 369 -27.54 -62.11 17.22
N PHE A 370 -26.65 -62.75 16.44
CA PHE A 370 -26.30 -62.31 15.10
C PHE A 370 -27.46 -62.48 14.11
N THR A 371 -28.14 -63.63 14.12
CA THR A 371 -29.33 -63.87 13.29
C THR A 371 -30.48 -62.95 13.68
N GLU A 372 -30.69 -62.70 14.98
CA GLU A 372 -31.68 -61.74 15.44
C GLU A 372 -31.42 -60.34 14.87
N THR A 373 -30.16 -59.88 14.90
CA THR A 373 -29.75 -58.57 14.38
C THR A 373 -29.93 -58.45 12.86
N MET A 374 -29.71 -59.53 12.10
CA MET A 374 -29.96 -59.55 10.65
C MET A 374 -31.45 -59.44 10.30
N ASN A 375 -32.35 -59.92 11.18
CA ASN A 375 -33.80 -59.93 10.96
C ASN A 375 -34.49 -58.60 11.33
N ILE A 376 -33.78 -57.65 11.94
CA ILE A 376 -34.31 -56.32 12.26
C ILE A 376 -34.53 -55.54 10.96
N SER A 377 -35.60 -54.74 10.89
CA SER A 377 -35.86 -53.88 9.73
C SER A 377 -34.72 -52.88 9.49
N ALA A 378 -34.43 -52.53 8.23
CA ALA A 378 -33.40 -51.52 7.93
C ALA A 378 -33.64 -50.19 8.67
N LYS A 379 -34.90 -49.81 8.87
CA LYS A 379 -35.28 -48.61 9.62
C LYS A 379 -34.89 -48.72 11.10
N ASP A 380 -35.30 -49.80 11.78
CA ASP A 380 -34.97 -49.98 13.20
C ASP A 380 -33.48 -50.16 13.44
N PHE A 381 -32.79 -50.87 12.54
CA PHE A 381 -31.33 -50.99 12.60
C PHE A 381 -30.67 -49.62 12.48
N ASN A 382 -31.12 -48.81 11.52
CA ASN A 382 -30.62 -47.46 11.32
C ASN A 382 -30.85 -46.59 12.56
N ASP A 383 -32.09 -46.51 13.03
CA ASP A 383 -32.49 -45.54 14.04
C ASP A 383 -32.04 -45.93 15.45
N ASN A 384 -31.93 -47.24 15.74
CA ASN A 384 -31.67 -47.74 17.09
C ASN A 384 -30.33 -48.46 17.27
N HIS A 385 -29.80 -49.17 16.28
CA HIS A 385 -28.55 -49.94 16.43
C HIS A 385 -27.34 -49.15 15.93
N ARG A 386 -27.38 -48.71 14.67
CA ARG A 386 -26.34 -47.87 14.06
C ARG A 386 -26.11 -46.60 14.87
N ALA A 387 -27.19 -45.88 15.21
CA ALA A 387 -27.11 -44.62 15.95
C ALA A 387 -26.47 -44.80 17.34
N LYS A 388 -26.79 -45.88 18.07
CA LYS A 388 -26.18 -46.18 19.38
C LYS A 388 -24.70 -46.49 19.27
N ILE A 389 -24.31 -47.35 18.32
CA ILE A 389 -22.90 -47.67 18.08
C ILE A 389 -22.12 -46.41 17.70
N LEU A 390 -22.66 -45.60 16.78
CA LEU A 390 -22.04 -44.34 16.36
C LEU A 390 -21.89 -43.36 17.53
N PHE A 391 -22.91 -43.23 18.38
CA PHE A 391 -22.83 -42.42 19.60
C PHE A 391 -21.68 -42.86 20.51
N HIS A 392 -21.54 -44.17 20.78
CA HIS A 392 -20.46 -44.67 21.63
C HIS A 392 -19.07 -44.44 21.02
N LEU A 393 -18.92 -44.64 19.70
CA LEU A 393 -17.67 -44.37 18.98
C LEU A 393 -17.27 -42.89 19.05
N MET A 394 -18.22 -41.99 18.85
CA MET A 394 -18.00 -40.55 18.93
C MET A 394 -17.63 -40.12 20.35
N ARG A 395 -18.33 -40.65 21.36
CA ARG A 395 -18.04 -40.38 22.77
C ARG A 395 -16.63 -40.82 23.15
N ILE A 396 -16.25 -42.06 22.85
CA ILE A 396 -14.91 -42.59 23.18
C ILE A 396 -13.83 -41.80 22.43
N SER A 397 -14.07 -41.46 21.16
CA SER A 397 -13.14 -40.59 20.42
C SER A 397 -13.01 -39.21 21.07
N SER A 398 -14.11 -38.65 21.58
CA SER A 398 -14.11 -37.37 22.31
C SER A 398 -13.37 -37.45 23.65
N ASP A 399 -13.55 -38.53 24.42
CA ASP A 399 -12.84 -38.74 25.69
C ASP A 399 -11.31 -38.78 25.46
N ILE A 400 -10.88 -39.54 24.45
CA ILE A 400 -9.47 -39.65 24.03
C ILE A 400 -8.93 -38.27 23.62
N ASN A 401 -9.65 -37.56 22.75
CA ASN A 401 -9.22 -36.25 22.25
C ASN A 401 -9.14 -35.20 23.36
N SER A 402 -10.13 -35.17 24.27
CA SER A 402 -10.14 -34.23 25.41
C SER A 402 -8.96 -34.50 26.34
N LYS A 403 -8.62 -35.77 26.57
CA LYS A 403 -7.46 -36.12 27.39
C LYS A 403 -6.15 -35.72 26.72
N GLU A 404 -6.02 -35.95 25.41
CA GLU A 404 -4.89 -35.53 24.59
C GLU A 404 -4.70 -34.01 24.64
N GLU A 405 -5.76 -33.24 24.43
CA GLU A 405 -5.72 -31.77 24.51
C GLU A 405 -5.30 -31.27 25.90
N SER A 406 -5.81 -31.88 26.97
CA SER A 406 -5.46 -31.51 28.35
C SER A 406 -3.97 -31.74 28.67
N LEU A 407 -3.37 -32.81 28.11
CA LEU A 407 -1.96 -33.16 28.32
C LEU A 407 -1.02 -32.38 27.41
N SER A 408 -1.52 -31.85 26.30
CA SER A 408 -0.75 -31.06 25.33
C SER A 408 -0.78 -29.56 25.64
N LYS A 409 -1.59 -29.08 26.60
CA LYS A 409 -1.83 -27.65 26.84
C LYS A 409 -0.55 -26.82 27.05
N ASP A 410 0.35 -27.27 27.93
CA ASP A 410 1.60 -26.55 28.23
C ASP A 410 2.57 -26.59 27.04
N ASN A 411 2.58 -27.71 26.31
CA ASN A 411 3.39 -27.88 25.11
C ASN A 411 2.87 -27.01 23.94
N GLN A 412 1.55 -26.86 23.82
CA GLN A 412 0.91 -25.98 22.85
C GLN A 412 1.15 -24.50 23.17
N LEU A 413 1.14 -24.11 24.44
CA LEU A 413 1.50 -22.75 24.86
C LEU A 413 2.96 -22.43 24.47
N ALA A 414 3.90 -23.31 24.83
CA ALA A 414 5.30 -23.16 24.47
C ALA A 414 5.54 -23.13 22.95
N LYS A 415 4.85 -23.99 22.20
CA LYS A 415 4.85 -23.99 20.72
C LYS A 415 4.37 -22.65 20.18
N THR A 416 3.28 -22.12 20.72
CA THR A 416 2.65 -20.88 20.25
C THR A 416 3.57 -19.69 20.47
N GLU A 417 4.19 -19.59 21.65
CA GLU A 417 5.13 -18.51 21.97
C GLU A 417 6.35 -18.52 21.05
N ARG A 418 6.98 -19.69 20.86
CA ARG A 418 8.16 -19.85 20.01
C ARG A 418 7.84 -19.67 18.53
N THR A 419 6.67 -20.12 18.07
CA THR A 419 6.17 -19.87 16.71
C THR A 419 5.96 -18.37 16.48
N LYS A 420 5.39 -17.66 17.47
CA LYS A 420 5.18 -16.21 17.40
C LYS A 420 6.50 -15.46 17.34
N GLU A 421 7.48 -15.81 18.18
CA GLU A 421 8.81 -15.20 18.16
C GLU A 421 9.50 -15.39 16.80
N LEU A 422 9.52 -16.62 16.28
CA LEU A 422 10.15 -16.95 15.02
C LEU A 422 9.42 -16.29 13.82
N SER A 423 8.09 -16.22 13.86
CA SER A 423 7.28 -15.51 12.86
C SER A 423 7.57 -14.00 12.86
N ASN A 424 7.75 -13.39 14.04
CA ASN A 424 8.11 -11.98 14.14
C ASN A 424 9.52 -11.72 13.57
N LYS A 425 10.49 -12.58 13.87
CA LYS A 425 11.84 -12.50 13.29
C LYS A 425 11.81 -12.66 11.77
N LYS A 426 11.04 -13.61 11.25
CA LYS A 426 10.82 -13.80 9.82
C LYS A 426 10.24 -12.56 9.17
N GLN A 427 9.22 -11.95 9.78
CA GLN A 427 8.59 -10.74 9.24
C GLN A 427 9.58 -9.56 9.19
N ALA A 428 10.39 -9.37 10.24
CA ALA A 428 11.42 -8.34 10.25
C ALA A 428 12.49 -8.57 9.16
N ALA A 429 12.94 -9.82 8.98
CA ALA A 429 13.87 -10.20 7.93
C ALA A 429 13.29 -9.98 6.52
N LEU A 430 12.00 -10.30 6.30
CA LEU A 430 11.32 -10.07 5.03
C LEU A 430 11.23 -8.58 4.66
N VAL A 431 10.92 -7.71 5.64
CA VAL A 431 10.89 -6.26 5.41
C VAL A 431 12.28 -5.75 5.00
N LYS A 432 13.32 -6.19 5.72
CA LYS A 432 14.70 -5.77 5.44
C LYS A 432 15.20 -6.32 4.10
N LEU A 433 14.88 -7.56 3.76
CA LEU A 433 15.15 -8.16 2.44
C LEU A 433 14.47 -7.37 1.32
N GLY A 434 13.23 -6.92 1.53
CA GLY A 434 12.52 -6.09 0.57
C GLY A 434 13.24 -4.78 0.26
N GLU A 435 13.80 -4.12 1.27
CA GLU A 435 14.60 -2.89 1.07
C GLU A 435 15.96 -3.18 0.41
N ILE A 436 16.66 -4.25 0.80
CA ILE A 436 17.93 -4.62 0.18
C ILE A 436 17.74 -5.00 -1.29
N LYS A 437 16.68 -5.73 -1.65
CA LYS A 437 16.39 -6.06 -3.05
C LYS A 437 16.09 -4.83 -3.91
N LYS A 438 15.47 -3.78 -3.34
CA LYS A 438 15.30 -2.49 -4.06
C LYS A 438 16.64 -1.84 -4.36
N ILE A 439 17.58 -1.88 -3.40
CA ILE A 439 18.93 -1.34 -3.57
C ILE A 439 19.72 -2.16 -4.59
N GLU A 440 19.64 -3.49 -4.50
CA GLU A 440 20.24 -4.41 -5.47
C GLU A 440 19.75 -4.10 -6.88
N LEU A 441 18.43 -3.95 -7.07
CA LEU A 441 17.83 -3.60 -8.35
C LEU A 441 18.32 -2.25 -8.88
N ARG A 442 18.30 -1.21 -8.03
CA ARG A 442 18.80 0.14 -8.37
C ARG A 442 20.25 0.07 -8.85
N LEU A 443 21.12 -0.59 -8.09
CA LEU A 443 22.54 -0.66 -8.40
C LEU A 443 22.83 -1.57 -9.61
N GLY A 444 22.04 -2.64 -9.80
CA GLY A 444 22.10 -3.50 -10.98
C GLY A 444 21.80 -2.73 -12.26
N ASN A 445 20.80 -1.84 -12.24
CA ASN A 445 20.50 -0.95 -13.37
C ASN A 445 21.65 0.02 -13.67
N LEU A 446 22.35 0.48 -12.63
CA LEU A 446 23.46 1.42 -12.75
C LEU A 446 24.74 0.78 -13.32
N ILE A 447 25.06 -0.44 -12.88
CA ILE A 447 26.29 -1.17 -13.26
C ILE A 447 26.15 -1.86 -14.62
N SER A 448 24.92 -1.98 -15.11
CA SER A 448 24.64 -2.67 -16.36
C SER A 448 24.37 -1.72 -17.53
N PRO A 449 25.40 -1.08 -18.09
CA PRO A 449 25.44 -0.81 -19.53
C PRO A 449 26.43 -1.77 -20.19
N ASN A 450 25.94 -2.59 -21.12
CA ASN A 450 26.84 -3.20 -22.10
C ASN A 450 27.47 -2.06 -22.90
N GLU A 451 28.69 -1.67 -22.56
CA GLU A 451 29.44 -0.67 -23.32
C GLU A 451 29.43 -1.05 -24.81
N TYR A 452 28.81 -0.20 -25.63
CA TYR A 452 28.77 -0.33 -27.10
C TYR A 452 28.19 -1.66 -27.62
N SER A 453 27.07 -2.11 -27.05
CA SER A 453 26.28 -3.21 -27.61
C SER A 453 25.40 -2.75 -28.78
N GLY A 454 25.20 -3.62 -29.77
CA GLY A 454 24.22 -3.42 -30.86
C GLY A 454 22.80 -3.86 -30.52
N LEU A 455 22.53 -4.26 -29.28
CA LEU A 455 21.21 -4.64 -28.78
C LEU A 455 20.46 -3.40 -28.28
N ASP A 456 19.15 -3.33 -28.54
CA ASP A 456 18.28 -2.32 -27.94
C ASP A 456 18.23 -2.54 -26.41
N ASP A 457 18.89 -1.64 -25.69
CA ASP A 457 19.01 -1.62 -24.24
C ASP A 457 18.10 -0.56 -23.59
N GLY A 458 17.22 0.08 -24.38
CA GLY A 458 16.36 1.17 -23.90
C GLY A 458 17.06 2.53 -23.77
N SER A 459 18.31 2.67 -24.21
CA SER A 459 19.08 3.93 -24.17
C SER A 459 18.40 5.09 -24.91
N GLU A 460 17.69 4.83 -26.02
CA GLU A 460 16.91 5.86 -26.72
C GLU A 460 15.75 6.39 -25.85
N ASN A 461 15.05 5.51 -25.13
CA ASN A 461 13.99 5.90 -24.21
C ASN A 461 14.54 6.69 -23.03
N LEU A 462 15.66 6.25 -22.46
CA LEU A 462 16.34 6.97 -21.39
C LEU A 462 16.79 8.35 -21.85
N LEU A 463 17.40 8.47 -23.03
CA LEU A 463 17.80 9.76 -23.60
C LEU A 463 16.59 10.69 -23.79
N ASN A 464 15.49 10.17 -24.33
CA ASN A 464 14.24 10.93 -24.48
C ASN A 464 13.66 11.38 -23.12
N ILE A 465 13.71 10.52 -22.10
CA ILE A 465 13.32 10.83 -20.73
C ILE A 465 14.20 11.96 -20.18
N LEU A 466 15.52 11.87 -20.30
CA LEU A 466 16.48 12.87 -19.82
C LEU A 466 16.30 14.22 -20.53
N ASP A 467 16.09 14.21 -21.85
CA ASP A 467 15.82 15.41 -22.65
C ASP A 467 14.52 16.11 -22.25
N ASN A 468 13.44 15.34 -22.10
CA ASN A 468 12.16 15.90 -21.66
C ASN A 468 12.25 16.36 -20.21
N HIS A 469 12.93 15.62 -19.33
CA HIS A 469 13.18 16.02 -17.95
C HIS A 469 13.89 17.39 -17.89
N LYS A 470 14.93 17.60 -18.70
CA LYS A 470 15.65 18.88 -18.79
C LYS A 470 14.75 20.03 -19.26
N LYS A 471 13.93 19.80 -20.30
CA LYS A 471 13.01 20.82 -20.87
C LYS A 471 11.90 21.20 -19.89
N ILE A 472 11.29 20.21 -19.26
CA ILE A 472 10.23 20.45 -18.27
C ILE A 472 10.81 21.17 -17.06
N SER A 473 11.97 20.75 -16.56
CA SER A 473 12.65 21.42 -15.44
C SER A 473 12.92 22.89 -15.75
N SER A 474 13.41 23.23 -16.95
CA SER A 474 13.70 24.63 -17.30
C SER A 474 12.44 25.50 -17.40
N GLN A 475 11.31 24.92 -17.81
CA GLN A 475 10.02 25.62 -17.86
C GLN A 475 9.38 25.76 -16.48
N LEU A 476 9.40 24.68 -15.69
CA LEU A 476 8.82 24.58 -14.36
C LEU A 476 9.54 25.48 -13.35
N PHE A 477 10.88 25.46 -13.35
CA PHE A 477 11.70 26.29 -12.46
C PHE A 477 12.10 27.63 -13.08
N GLY A 478 11.81 27.83 -14.37
CA GLY A 478 12.03 29.09 -15.08
C GLY A 478 10.77 29.93 -15.13
N GLU A 479 10.29 30.17 -16.35
CA GLU A 479 9.21 31.13 -16.62
C GLU A 479 7.91 30.83 -15.86
N TRP A 480 7.45 29.56 -15.87
CA TRP A 480 6.15 29.23 -15.30
C TRP A 480 6.16 29.19 -13.79
N GLY A 481 7.21 28.63 -13.17
CA GLY A 481 7.38 28.67 -11.72
C GLY A 481 7.46 30.09 -11.18
N ASP A 482 8.23 30.96 -11.83
CA ASP A 482 8.31 32.38 -11.46
C ASP A 482 6.96 33.08 -11.58
N LYS A 483 6.25 32.90 -12.71
CA LYS A 483 4.90 33.47 -12.89
C LYS A 483 3.88 32.92 -11.88
N PHE A 484 3.94 31.63 -11.56
CA PHE A 484 3.05 30.99 -10.58
C PHE A 484 3.32 31.51 -9.16
N LEU A 485 4.60 31.60 -8.79
CA LEU A 485 5.01 32.14 -7.48
C LEU A 485 4.69 33.63 -7.36
N LYS A 486 4.86 34.40 -8.43
CA LYS A 486 4.40 35.78 -8.51
C LYS A 486 2.90 35.85 -8.26
N TYR A 487 2.10 35.12 -9.04
CA TYR A 487 0.64 35.09 -8.86
C TYR A 487 0.24 34.75 -7.41
N THR A 488 0.71 33.62 -6.89
CA THR A 488 0.34 33.15 -5.55
C THR A 488 0.77 34.15 -4.47
N THR A 489 1.93 34.77 -4.61
CA THR A 489 2.43 35.81 -3.71
C THR A 489 1.55 37.06 -3.71
N TYR A 490 1.31 37.66 -4.89
CA TYR A 490 0.52 38.89 -5.01
C TYR A 490 -0.94 38.66 -4.65
N LYS A 491 -1.55 37.60 -5.17
CA LYS A 491 -2.97 37.32 -4.96
C LYS A 491 -3.26 37.01 -3.49
N SER A 492 -2.45 36.17 -2.82
CA SER A 492 -2.66 35.90 -1.40
C SER A 492 -2.47 37.15 -0.52
N TYR A 493 -1.53 38.03 -0.88
CA TYR A 493 -1.33 39.31 -0.20
C TYR A 493 -2.53 40.25 -0.37
N ASP A 494 -3.04 40.40 -1.60
CA ASP A 494 -4.18 41.28 -1.86
C ASP A 494 -5.45 40.77 -1.17
N GLU A 495 -5.68 39.45 -1.21
CA GLU A 495 -6.84 38.82 -0.55
C GLU A 495 -6.75 38.93 0.99
N VAL A 496 -5.57 38.74 1.59
CA VAL A 496 -5.42 38.90 3.05
C VAL A 496 -5.55 40.35 3.49
N LYS A 497 -5.04 41.30 2.69
CA LYS A 497 -5.22 42.73 2.95
C LYS A 497 -6.70 43.12 2.88
N LEU A 498 -7.41 42.67 1.84
CA LEU A 498 -8.85 42.89 1.71
C LEU A 498 -9.63 42.25 2.86
N PHE A 499 -9.19 41.07 3.33
CA PHE A 499 -9.76 40.43 4.51
C PHE A 499 -9.59 41.30 5.77
N GLN A 500 -8.40 41.83 6.02
CA GLN A 500 -8.15 42.72 7.18
C GLN A 500 -9.01 44.00 7.12
N GLU A 501 -9.09 44.64 5.94
CA GLU A 501 -9.92 45.83 5.73
C GLU A 501 -11.39 45.54 6.00
N ARG A 502 -11.91 44.43 5.44
CA ARG A 502 -13.31 44.02 5.64
C ARG A 502 -13.58 43.51 7.06
N TYR A 503 -12.59 42.93 7.72
CA TYR A 503 -12.69 42.52 9.12
C TYR A 503 -12.91 43.75 10.01
N ASN A 504 -12.14 44.82 9.79
CA ASN A 504 -12.32 46.06 10.55
C ASN A 504 -13.71 46.67 10.35
N LEU A 505 -14.23 46.67 9.12
CA LEU A 505 -15.59 47.10 8.81
C LEU A 505 -16.66 46.19 9.43
N PHE A 506 -16.42 44.89 9.45
CA PHE A 506 -17.32 43.93 10.09
C PHE A 506 -17.38 44.15 11.60
N MET A 507 -16.23 44.35 12.25
CA MET A 507 -16.17 44.63 13.68
C MET A 507 -16.79 45.98 14.02
N SER A 508 -16.59 47.03 13.22
CA SER A 508 -17.24 48.32 13.47
C SER A 508 -18.76 48.23 13.34
N LYS A 509 -19.26 47.48 12.34
CA LYS A 509 -20.70 47.31 12.08
C LYS A 509 -21.42 46.43 13.11
N TYR A 510 -20.77 45.36 13.60
CA TYR A 510 -21.44 44.33 14.40
C TYR A 510 -20.94 44.20 15.84
N SER A 511 -19.97 45.00 16.29
CA SER A 511 -19.37 44.89 17.63
C SER A 511 -20.41 44.88 18.76
N ASP A 512 -21.39 45.78 18.73
CA ASP A 512 -22.42 45.85 19.77
C ASP A 512 -23.34 44.63 19.78
N LEU A 513 -23.68 44.11 18.60
CA LEU A 513 -24.48 42.89 18.46
C LEU A 513 -23.74 41.67 19.02
N ILE A 514 -22.44 41.56 18.70
CA ILE A 514 -21.55 40.48 19.18
C ILE A 514 -21.39 40.53 20.70
N LYS A 515 -21.22 41.73 21.27
CA LYS A 515 -21.09 41.97 22.72
C LYS A 515 -22.38 41.63 23.48
N LYS A 516 -23.53 42.07 22.97
CA LYS A 516 -24.84 41.84 23.60
C LYS A 516 -25.39 40.43 23.37
N ASN A 517 -24.76 39.66 22.47
CA ASN A 517 -25.26 38.38 22.00
C ASN A 517 -26.70 38.48 21.49
N ASP A 518 -27.03 39.59 20.81
CA ASP A 518 -28.39 39.89 20.34
C ASP A 518 -28.72 39.04 19.11
N THR A 519 -29.56 38.02 19.30
CA THR A 519 -29.96 37.06 18.26
C THR A 519 -31.21 37.51 17.49
N LYS A 520 -31.47 38.82 17.38
CA LYS A 520 -32.52 39.34 16.49
C LYS A 520 -32.36 38.78 15.09
N LYS A 521 -33.39 38.05 14.63
CA LYS A 521 -33.38 37.20 13.44
C LYS A 521 -32.79 37.86 12.19
N LEU A 522 -33.16 39.13 11.92
CA LEU A 522 -32.69 39.84 10.72
C LEU A 522 -31.24 40.34 10.85
N SER A 523 -30.87 40.91 11.99
CA SER A 523 -29.50 41.42 12.21
C SER A 523 -28.48 40.30 12.35
N SER A 524 -28.85 39.19 12.98
CA SER A 524 -28.02 37.98 13.05
C SER A 524 -27.82 37.35 11.68
N MET A 525 -28.84 37.40 10.80
CA MET A 525 -28.75 36.87 9.43
C MET A 525 -27.73 37.65 8.59
N TYR A 526 -27.76 38.98 8.61
CA TYR A 526 -26.75 39.80 7.91
C TYR A 526 -25.34 39.61 8.46
N LEU A 527 -25.20 39.50 9.79
CA LEU A 527 -23.92 39.13 10.41
C LEU A 527 -23.42 37.80 9.88
N CYS A 528 -24.27 36.77 9.81
CA CYS A 528 -23.90 35.45 9.31
C CYS A 528 -23.46 35.47 7.84
N GLN A 529 -24.17 36.22 6.98
CA GLN A 529 -23.80 36.38 5.57
C GLN A 529 -22.44 37.05 5.40
N ASP A 530 -22.19 38.14 6.14
CA ASP A 530 -20.92 38.88 6.06
C ASP A 530 -19.76 38.07 6.67
N ALA A 531 -20.01 37.36 7.78
CA ALA A 531 -19.04 36.45 8.38
C ALA A 531 -18.68 35.29 7.44
N GLN A 532 -19.65 34.71 6.72
CA GLN A 532 -19.38 33.68 5.72
C GLN A 532 -18.50 34.20 4.59
N LYS A 533 -18.78 35.41 4.08
CA LYS A 533 -17.94 36.04 3.05
C LYS A 533 -16.51 36.27 3.54
N LEU A 534 -16.32 36.72 4.78
CA LEU A 534 -15.00 36.89 5.39
C LEU A 534 -14.25 35.56 5.55
N ARG A 535 -14.93 34.49 5.96
CA ARG A 535 -14.35 33.14 6.07
C ARG A 535 -13.85 32.64 4.72
N LEU A 536 -14.68 32.77 3.69
CA LEU A 536 -14.33 32.38 2.32
C LEU A 536 -13.12 33.17 1.82
N LEU A 537 -13.12 34.49 2.04
CA LEU A 537 -12.05 35.39 1.63
C LEU A 537 -10.70 35.03 2.27
N PHE A 538 -10.68 34.86 3.60
CA PHE A 538 -9.45 34.42 4.29
C PHE A 538 -9.03 33.02 3.83
N LYS A 539 -9.98 32.09 3.66
CA LYS A 539 -9.65 30.73 3.27
C LYS A 539 -9.07 30.66 1.85
N GLN A 540 -9.52 31.53 0.95
CA GLN A 540 -8.95 31.69 -0.37
C GLN A 540 -7.50 32.20 -0.28
N ALA A 541 -7.22 33.24 0.53
CA ALA A 541 -5.85 33.73 0.74
C ALA A 541 -4.93 32.63 1.32
N ASP A 542 -5.40 31.91 2.35
CA ASP A 542 -4.69 30.81 3.02
C ASP A 542 -4.38 29.65 2.07
N ASN A 543 -5.32 29.28 1.19
CA ASN A 543 -5.09 28.23 0.20
C ASN A 543 -4.11 28.66 -0.89
N ILE A 544 -4.24 29.89 -1.42
CA ILE A 544 -3.34 30.39 -2.48
C ILE A 544 -1.89 30.50 -2.00
N VAL A 545 -1.67 30.98 -0.77
CA VAL A 545 -0.30 31.02 -0.22
C VAL A 545 0.23 29.61 0.05
N GLN A 546 -0.63 28.67 0.45
CA GLN A 546 -0.26 27.27 0.63
C GLN A 546 0.13 26.61 -0.69
N GLU A 547 -0.57 26.88 -1.79
CA GLU A 547 -0.21 26.38 -3.13
C GLU A 547 1.20 26.86 -3.55
N GLY A 548 1.49 28.14 -3.34
CA GLY A 548 2.83 28.71 -3.62
C GLY A 548 3.92 28.11 -2.73
N TYR A 549 3.65 27.92 -1.44
CA TYR A 549 4.58 27.26 -0.52
C TYR A 549 4.80 25.78 -0.86
N ASP A 550 3.74 25.05 -1.20
CA ASP A 550 3.85 23.64 -1.58
C ASP A 550 4.69 23.49 -2.85
N PHE A 551 4.52 24.35 -3.85
CA PHE A 551 5.38 24.35 -5.05
C PHE A 551 6.87 24.45 -4.70
N ILE A 552 7.23 25.32 -3.75
CA ILE A 552 8.61 25.51 -3.29
C ILE A 552 9.14 24.28 -2.55
N VAL A 553 8.35 23.74 -1.62
CA VAL A 553 8.78 22.59 -0.80
C VAL A 553 8.89 21.32 -1.62
N THR A 554 7.98 21.11 -2.57
CA THR A 554 8.00 19.97 -3.50
C THR A 554 9.32 19.90 -4.26
N ASN A 555 9.83 21.07 -4.64
CA ASN A 555 10.97 21.21 -5.53
C ASN A 555 12.22 21.71 -4.81
N LYS A 556 12.24 21.61 -3.47
CA LYS A 556 13.30 22.19 -2.62
C LYS A 556 14.69 21.68 -2.97
N ASP A 557 14.82 20.43 -3.36
CA ASP A 557 16.07 19.74 -3.67
C ASP A 557 16.68 20.22 -5.00
N ILE A 558 15.84 20.68 -5.93
CA ILE A 558 16.29 21.33 -7.16
C ILE A 558 16.54 22.81 -6.93
N ILE A 559 15.66 23.50 -6.21
CA ILE A 559 15.70 24.96 -5.98
C ILE A 559 16.73 25.36 -4.90
N HIS A 560 17.10 24.43 -4.03
CA HIS A 560 18.06 24.65 -2.95
C HIS A 560 18.83 23.37 -2.60
N SER A 561 20.15 23.41 -2.77
CA SER A 561 21.07 22.38 -2.31
C SER A 561 22.27 23.04 -1.66
N ASP A 562 22.77 22.44 -0.57
CA ASP A 562 24.00 22.89 0.10
C ASP A 562 25.24 22.72 -0.80
N VAL A 563 25.10 21.93 -1.89
CA VAL A 563 26.10 21.69 -2.93
C VAL A 563 25.64 22.40 -4.21
N LYS A 564 26.50 23.21 -4.84
CA LYS A 564 26.20 23.84 -6.15
C LYS A 564 25.81 22.76 -7.17
N ASN A 565 24.69 22.97 -7.87
CA ASN A 565 24.25 22.07 -8.94
C ASN A 565 23.91 22.89 -10.21
N TYR A 566 23.57 22.23 -11.31
CA TYR A 566 23.25 22.87 -12.59
C TYR A 566 22.13 23.92 -12.50
N TYR A 567 21.21 23.78 -11.53
CA TYR A 567 20.08 24.67 -11.28
C TYR A 567 20.30 25.63 -10.09
N ASN A 568 21.28 25.36 -9.23
CA ASN A 568 21.64 26.12 -8.03
C ASN A 568 23.04 26.74 -8.15
N GLY A 569 23.09 27.90 -8.83
CA GLY A 569 24.17 28.87 -8.66
C GLY A 569 24.04 29.64 -7.35
N THR A 570 25.11 30.35 -6.94
CA THR A 570 25.04 31.33 -5.85
C THR A 570 24.05 32.44 -6.24
N ILE A 571 23.01 32.64 -5.42
CA ILE A 571 22.13 33.81 -5.55
C ILE A 571 23.02 35.05 -5.46
N ASN A 572 22.99 35.90 -6.48
CA ASN A 572 23.72 37.15 -6.43
C ASN A 572 22.88 38.15 -5.64
N GLU A 573 23.17 38.27 -4.34
CA GLU A 573 22.41 39.14 -3.43
C GLU A 573 22.54 40.63 -3.80
N ASP A 574 23.58 41.02 -4.56
CA ASP A 574 23.82 42.38 -5.04
C ASP A 574 22.95 42.78 -6.24
N VAL A 575 22.25 41.82 -6.88
CA VAL A 575 21.44 42.08 -8.08
C VAL A 575 19.99 42.35 -7.68
N HIS A 576 19.53 43.59 -7.90
CA HIS A 576 18.12 43.97 -7.72
C HIS A 576 17.16 43.11 -8.56
N THR A 577 15.92 42.95 -8.09
CA THR A 577 14.94 41.96 -8.61
C THR A 577 14.65 42.04 -10.11
N ALA A 578 14.85 43.20 -10.74
CA ALA A 578 14.54 43.42 -12.16
C ALA A 578 15.53 42.76 -13.14
N SER A 579 16.77 42.49 -12.71
CA SER A 579 17.84 41.91 -13.55
C SER A 579 18.11 40.42 -13.26
N SER A 580 17.46 39.86 -12.24
CA SER A 580 17.53 38.43 -11.91
C SER A 580 16.85 37.55 -12.97
N GLY A 581 17.37 36.35 -13.20
CA GLY A 581 16.71 35.35 -14.06
C GLY A 581 15.47 34.73 -13.37
N PRO A 582 14.54 34.12 -14.12
CA PRO A 582 13.37 33.44 -13.52
C PRO A 582 13.74 32.39 -12.46
N ILE A 583 14.78 31.59 -12.72
CA ILE A 583 15.27 30.57 -11.78
C ILE A 583 15.73 31.21 -10.46
N GLU A 584 16.51 32.29 -10.54
CA GLU A 584 16.99 33.00 -9.35
C GLU A 584 15.83 33.59 -8.54
N ARG A 585 14.77 34.07 -9.19
CA ARG A 585 13.57 34.52 -8.49
C ARG A 585 12.88 33.39 -7.74
N VAL A 586 12.75 32.21 -8.36
CA VAL A 586 12.21 31.00 -7.69
C VAL A 586 13.04 30.64 -6.45
N GLN A 587 14.37 30.71 -6.53
CA GLN A 587 15.26 30.50 -5.39
C GLN A 587 15.08 31.53 -4.27
N ARG A 588 14.89 32.80 -4.63
CA ARG A 588 14.59 33.87 -3.67
C ARG A 588 13.23 33.66 -2.99
N HIS A 589 12.23 33.14 -3.70
CA HIS A 589 10.97 32.69 -3.09
C HIS A 589 11.22 31.57 -2.07
N TYR A 590 12.04 30.56 -2.39
CA TYR A 590 12.44 29.53 -1.43
C TYR A 590 13.09 30.12 -0.17
N LYS A 591 14.13 30.95 -0.32
CA LYS A 591 14.80 31.61 0.81
C LYS A 591 13.80 32.40 1.65
N SER A 592 12.91 33.18 1.02
CA SER A 592 11.88 33.94 1.73
C SER A 592 10.93 33.04 2.55
N SER A 593 10.54 31.88 2.01
CA SER A 593 9.66 30.93 2.71
C SER A 593 10.32 30.33 3.94
N PHE A 594 11.62 30.03 3.84
CA PHE A 594 12.42 29.50 4.95
C PHE A 594 12.54 30.53 6.07
N LEU A 595 12.86 31.79 5.71
CA LEU A 595 12.93 32.90 6.65
C LEU A 595 11.57 33.20 7.30
N ALA A 596 10.48 33.14 6.54
CA ALA A 596 9.13 33.28 7.08
C ALA A 596 8.82 32.20 8.13
N LEU A 597 9.17 30.94 7.87
CA LEU A 597 8.98 29.85 8.84
C LEU A 597 9.83 30.05 10.10
N ARG A 598 11.04 30.60 9.98
CA ARG A 598 11.86 30.99 11.13
C ARG A 598 11.17 32.07 11.96
N GLU A 599 10.74 33.16 11.33
CA GLU A 599 10.01 34.24 12.02
C GLU A 599 8.76 33.72 12.72
N LEU A 600 7.95 32.90 12.04
CA LEU A 600 6.72 32.34 12.60
C LEU A 600 6.95 31.37 13.76
N LYS A 601 8.15 30.78 13.87
CA LYS A 601 8.57 29.95 15.01
C LYS A 601 9.24 30.75 16.13
N GLY A 602 9.34 32.08 15.98
CA GLY A 602 10.05 32.94 16.94
C GLY A 602 11.58 32.80 16.87
N LEU A 603 12.12 32.23 15.80
CA LEU A 603 13.56 32.14 15.57
C LEU A 603 14.08 33.47 15.01
N GLU A 604 15.31 33.82 15.37
CA GLU A 604 15.96 35.04 14.92
C GLU A 604 16.19 35.01 13.39
N VAL A 605 15.90 36.14 12.75
CA VAL A 605 16.15 36.44 11.33
C VAL A 605 16.70 37.86 11.30
N SER A 606 17.79 38.08 10.55
CA SER A 606 18.48 39.38 10.54
C SER A 606 17.57 40.49 9.99
N SER A 607 17.80 41.73 10.42
CA SER A 607 17.00 42.88 9.97
C SER A 607 17.09 43.09 8.46
N GLU A 608 18.27 42.90 7.88
CA GLU A 608 18.50 43.01 6.43
C GLU A 608 17.72 41.94 5.66
N GLU A 609 17.77 40.67 6.10
CA GLU A 609 17.01 39.59 5.47
C GLU A 609 15.50 39.78 5.61
N LYS A 610 15.03 40.29 6.76
CA LYS A 610 13.63 40.64 6.95
C LYS A 610 13.20 41.72 5.97
N GLU A 611 13.95 42.82 5.89
CA GLU A 611 13.64 43.92 4.99
C GLU A 611 13.60 43.45 3.54
N PHE A 612 14.56 42.64 3.11
CA PHE A 612 14.62 42.18 1.73
C PHE A 612 13.58 41.12 1.36
N TYR A 613 13.37 40.10 2.20
CA TYR A 613 12.54 38.93 1.85
C TYR A 613 11.13 38.94 2.45
N LEU A 614 10.95 39.61 3.58
CA LEU A 614 9.73 39.56 4.40
C LEU A 614 9.04 40.92 4.54
N THR A 615 9.47 41.94 3.80
CA THR A 615 8.76 43.21 3.67
C THR A 615 8.43 43.53 2.20
N LYS A 616 7.58 44.55 2.00
CA LYS A 616 7.23 45.03 0.67
C LYS A 616 8.28 46.08 0.26
N PRO A 617 9.09 45.83 -0.78
CA PRO A 617 10.07 46.82 -1.21
C PRO A 617 9.36 48.03 -1.85
N PHE A 618 10.00 49.20 -1.76
CA PHE A 618 9.49 50.45 -2.36
C PHE A 618 9.45 50.35 -3.90
N PHE A 619 10.41 49.64 -4.50
CA PHE A 619 10.41 49.23 -5.91
C PHE A 619 10.70 47.73 -6.01
N GLY A 620 9.92 46.99 -6.81
CA GLY A 620 10.15 45.57 -7.10
C GLY A 620 9.02 44.64 -6.67
N SER A 621 9.28 43.33 -6.80
CA SER A 621 8.35 42.26 -6.40
C SER A 621 8.71 41.76 -5.01
N PHE A 622 7.72 41.53 -4.15
CA PHE A 622 7.93 40.84 -2.88
C PHE A 622 7.79 39.33 -3.07
N TYR A 623 8.30 38.56 -2.09
CA TYR A 623 8.36 37.12 -2.14
C TYR A 623 7.29 36.46 -1.29
N ILE A 624 7.06 35.16 -1.53
CA ILE A 624 5.98 34.38 -0.90
C ILE A 624 6.07 34.40 0.63
N GLY A 625 7.29 34.51 1.18
CA GLY A 625 7.52 34.59 2.62
C GLY A 625 6.77 35.74 3.29
N LYS A 626 6.68 36.90 2.63
CA LYS A 626 5.86 38.03 3.11
C LYS A 626 4.38 37.64 3.23
N SER A 627 3.82 37.04 2.18
CA SER A 627 2.43 36.60 2.18
C SER A 627 2.17 35.53 3.23
N MET A 628 3.11 34.59 3.44
CA MET A 628 3.02 33.58 4.50
C MET A 628 2.93 34.23 5.88
N VAL A 629 3.76 35.23 6.15
CA VAL A 629 3.75 35.97 7.42
C VAL A 629 2.43 36.71 7.60
N ASP A 630 1.92 37.39 6.57
CA ASP A 630 0.68 38.18 6.65
C ASP A 630 -0.57 37.33 6.82
N VAL A 631 -0.67 36.24 6.07
CA VAL A 631 -1.75 35.24 6.23
C VAL A 631 -1.71 34.63 7.62
N SER A 632 -0.52 34.26 8.10
CA SER A 632 -0.35 33.67 9.43
C SER A 632 -0.73 34.65 10.55
N LYS A 633 -0.30 35.92 10.47
CA LYS A 633 -0.70 36.98 11.42
C LYS A 633 -2.21 37.22 11.43
N SER A 634 -2.86 37.12 10.27
CA SER A 634 -4.31 37.32 10.12
C SER A 634 -5.15 36.12 10.58
N ARG A 635 -4.53 34.96 10.81
CA ARG A 635 -5.23 33.73 11.21
C ARG A 635 -5.96 33.86 12.55
N ALA A 636 -5.44 34.66 13.47
CA ALA A 636 -6.12 34.94 14.74
C ALA A 636 -7.46 35.67 14.53
N LEU A 637 -7.49 36.65 13.62
CA LEU A 637 -8.72 37.38 13.26
C LEU A 637 -9.72 36.45 12.58
N ALA A 638 -9.25 35.59 11.67
CA ALA A 638 -10.09 34.61 10.98
C ALA A 638 -10.71 33.60 11.95
N LYS A 639 -9.95 33.13 12.95
CA LYS A 639 -10.49 32.31 14.06
C LYS A 639 -11.58 33.06 14.82
N GLY A 640 -11.37 34.33 15.15
CA GLY A 640 -12.42 35.14 15.79
C GLY A 640 -13.71 35.22 14.96
N ILE A 641 -13.62 35.32 13.63
CA ILE A 641 -14.81 35.25 12.75
C ILE A 641 -15.46 33.87 12.78
N GLN A 642 -14.67 32.79 12.79
CA GLN A 642 -15.18 31.42 12.93
C GLN A 642 -15.96 31.26 14.25
N ASP A 643 -15.40 31.73 15.36
CA ASP A 643 -16.02 31.67 16.68
C ASP A 643 -17.34 32.46 16.70
N ILE A 644 -17.38 33.64 16.07
CA ILE A 644 -18.60 34.43 15.90
C ILE A 644 -19.63 33.66 15.06
N TYR A 645 -19.21 33.06 13.95
CA TYR A 645 -20.08 32.29 13.06
C TYR A 645 -20.74 31.09 13.77
N GLU A 646 -19.98 30.41 14.63
CA GLU A 646 -20.46 29.29 15.44
C GLU A 646 -21.35 29.75 16.60
N LYS A 647 -20.94 30.80 17.32
CA LYS A 647 -21.69 31.38 18.44
C LYS A 647 -23.10 31.81 18.03
N PHE A 648 -23.24 32.39 16.83
CA PHE A 648 -24.53 32.81 16.28
C PHE A 648 -25.26 31.69 15.51
N ASN A 649 -24.74 30.46 15.53
CA ASN A 649 -25.32 29.28 14.90
C ASN A 649 -25.66 29.49 13.42
N CYS A 650 -24.78 30.19 12.71
CA CYS A 650 -25.00 30.61 11.32
C CYS A 650 -25.15 29.43 10.35
N GLN A 651 -24.75 28.21 10.74
CA GLN A 651 -24.90 26.98 9.96
C GLN A 651 -26.37 26.58 9.74
N LYS A 652 -27.26 26.84 10.70
CA LYS A 652 -28.69 26.48 10.58
C LYS A 652 -29.51 27.46 9.75
N GLY A 653 -29.06 28.72 9.67
CA GLY A 653 -29.78 29.78 8.95
C GLY A 653 -29.66 29.69 7.44
N THR A 654 -28.54 29.19 6.91
CA THR A 654 -28.27 29.10 5.47
C THR A 654 -28.85 27.85 4.79
N MET A 655 -29.18 26.80 5.55
CA MET A 655 -29.78 25.58 4.97
C MET A 655 -31.26 25.72 4.61
N ASN A 656 -32.00 26.62 5.27
CA ASN A 656 -33.43 26.82 5.00
C ASN A 656 -33.73 27.73 3.78
N GLU A 657 -32.71 28.37 3.19
CA GLU A 657 -32.82 29.18 1.97
C GLU A 657 -32.24 28.50 0.71
N LEU A 658 -31.62 27.32 0.85
CA LEU A 658 -31.25 26.47 -0.29
C LEU A 658 -32.31 25.40 -0.59
N LEU A 659 -33.35 25.30 0.25
CA LEU A 659 -34.46 24.35 0.16
C LEU A 659 -35.83 25.02 -0.05
N ASN A 660 -35.88 26.35 -0.15
CA ASN A 660 -37.01 27.17 -0.59
C ASN A 660 -36.52 28.12 -1.69
#